data_AF-Q93Q01-F1
#
_entry.id   AF-Q93Q01-F1
#
_cell.length_a   1.000
_cell.length_b   1.000
_cell.length_c   1.000
_cell.angle_alpha   90.00
_cell.angle_beta   90.00
_cell.angle_gamma   90.00
#
_symmetry.space_group_name_H-M   'P 1'
#
loop_
_entity.id
_entity.type
_entity.pdbx_description
1 polymer ?
#
loop_
_entity_poly.entity_id
_entity_poly.type
_entity_poly.pdbx_seq_one_letter_code
_entity_poly.pdbx_strand_id
1 'polypeptide(L)'
;AFFTTVIIPAIVGGIATGAAVGTVSGLLGWGLKQAEEANKTPDKPDKVWRIQAGRGFNEFPNKEYDLYKSLLSSKIDGGWDWGNAARHYWVKGGQWNKLEVDMKDAVGTYKLSGLRNYTGGDLDVNMQKATLRLGQFNGNSFTSFKDSADRTTRVDFNAKNISIDNFLEINNRVGSGAGRKASSTVLTLQASEGITSSKNAEISLYDGATLNLASNSVKLMGNVWMGRLQYVGAYFAPSYSTINTSKVTGEVNFNHLTVGDRNNAQAGIIASKKTYIGTLDLWQSAGLNIIAPPEGGYKDKPNNTNSQSGAKSDKNESAKNDKQDSNTQVINPPNSGQKTEIQPTQVIDGPFAGAKDTVVNINRINTNADGTIKVGGYTASLTTNAAHLNIGKGGINLSNQASGRSLLVENLTGNITVDGALMVNNQVGGYALAGSSANFEFKAGVDTKNGTIAFNNNISLGRFVNLKASAHTVNFKDIDTGNGGFNTLDFSGVTNKVNINKLITASTNVAVKNFNINELLVKTNGISVGEYTNFSEDIGNQSRINTVRLETGTRSIYSGGVKFKGGEKLVINDFYYAPWNYFDARNIKNVEITNKLAFGPQGSPWGTSQLMFNNLTLNSNASMDYGKDLDLTIQGHFTNNQGTMNLFVQDGRVATLNAGHQASMMFNNMIDNTTGFYKPLIKINNAQNLTKNKEHVLVRARNIDYNLVGVQGASYDNISASNTNLQEQFKERLALYNNNNRMDICVVRKNNLNDIKACGMAIGNQSMVNNPDNYKYLEGKAWKNTGINKTANSTTIAVNVGNNSAPTENGGNTTNLPTNATNNARFARFARYALIKNA
;
A
#
# COMPACT_ATOMS: atom_id res chain seq x y z
N ALA A 1 -7.45 12.68 39.54
CA ALA A 1 -6.35 13.14 40.40
C ALA A 1 -5.70 14.34 39.72
N PHE A 2 -5.63 15.45 40.45
CA PHE A 2 -5.27 16.79 39.97
C PHE A 2 -3.92 16.85 39.26
N PHE A 3 -3.87 17.41 38.05
CA PHE A 3 -2.65 17.95 37.46
C PHE A 3 -2.76 19.48 37.50
N THR A 4 -1.95 20.09 38.37
CA THR A 4 -1.77 21.53 38.46
C THR A 4 -0.97 22.06 37.28
N THR A 5 -1.57 23.05 36.65
CA THR A 5 -1.09 23.93 35.59
C THR A 5 0.23 24.61 35.96
N VAL A 6 1.27 24.44 35.13
CA VAL A 6 2.39 25.39 35.06
C VAL A 6 2.32 26.04 33.68
N ILE A 7 2.13 27.36 33.70
CA ILE A 7 1.97 28.24 32.55
C ILE A 7 3.34 28.45 31.89
N ILE A 8 3.46 28.13 30.60
CA ILE A 8 4.52 28.62 29.71
C ILE A 8 3.81 29.38 28.57
N PRO A 9 4.08 30.68 28.33
CA PRO A 9 3.51 31.41 27.21
C PRO A 9 4.16 31.01 25.88
N ALA A 10 3.31 30.60 24.93
CA ALA A 10 3.24 30.95 23.49
C ALA A 10 4.54 31.16 22.66
N ILE A 11 4.72 30.79 21.39
CA ILE A 11 3.99 30.18 20.24
C ILE A 11 5.14 29.88 19.24
N VAL A 12 5.20 28.76 18.48
CA VAL A 12 4.77 28.63 17.06
C VAL A 12 4.65 27.13 16.71
N GLY A 13 3.42 26.70 16.37
CA GLY A 13 3.16 25.90 15.16
C GLY A 13 3.03 24.38 15.26
N GLY A 14 1.83 23.89 15.59
CA GLY A 14 1.25 22.74 14.88
C GLY A 14 1.24 21.37 15.56
N ILE A 15 0.65 21.22 16.75
CA ILE A 15 0.12 19.92 17.20
C ILE A 15 -1.40 19.99 17.08
N ALA A 16 -1.94 19.45 16.00
CA ALA A 16 -3.34 19.06 15.98
C ALA A 16 -3.47 17.79 16.84
N THR A 17 -4.15 17.94 17.97
CA THR A 17 -4.55 16.87 18.89
C THR A 17 -5.33 15.79 18.12
N GLY A 18 -4.73 14.61 17.97
CA GLY A 18 -5.38 13.48 17.29
C GLY A 18 -4.47 12.27 17.06
N ALA A 19 -3.57 11.95 18.00
CA ALA A 19 -2.79 10.71 17.92
C ALA A 19 -3.52 9.59 18.69
N ALA A 20 -4.14 8.67 17.96
CA ALA A 20 -4.60 7.42 18.53
C ALA A 20 -3.40 6.66 19.10
N VAL A 21 -3.49 6.33 20.39
CA VAL A 21 -2.53 5.55 21.16
C VAL A 21 -2.41 4.17 20.49
N GLY A 22 -1.31 3.90 19.78
CA GLY A 22 -1.17 2.63 19.05
C GLY A 22 0.23 2.29 18.53
N THR A 23 0.97 3.20 17.89
CA THR A 23 2.23 2.80 17.22
C THR A 23 3.42 3.77 17.33
N VAL A 24 3.33 4.82 18.15
CA VAL A 24 4.40 5.84 18.28
C VAL A 24 5.51 5.45 19.27
N SER A 25 5.51 4.23 19.82
CA SER A 25 6.36 3.89 20.96
C SER A 25 7.86 3.77 20.63
N GLY A 26 8.23 3.45 19.38
CA GLY A 26 9.64 3.30 18.96
C GLY A 26 10.34 4.63 18.69
N LEU A 27 9.67 5.54 17.97
CA LEU A 27 10.19 6.88 17.66
C LEU A 27 10.34 7.73 18.93
N LEU A 28 9.39 7.60 19.88
CA LEU A 28 9.50 8.26 21.19
C LEU A 28 10.70 7.74 22.00
N GLY A 29 11.00 6.44 21.95
CA GLY A 29 12.11 5.85 22.70
C GLY A 29 13.49 6.28 22.19
N TRP A 30 13.80 6.00 20.91
CA TRP A 30 15.10 6.37 20.33
C TRP A 30 15.23 7.88 20.12
N GLY A 31 14.18 8.56 19.64
CA GLY A 31 14.23 10.01 19.38
C GLY A 31 14.51 10.83 20.64
N LEU A 32 13.91 10.47 21.79
CA LEU A 32 14.23 11.13 23.06
C LEU A 32 15.69 10.90 23.48
N LYS A 33 16.20 9.67 23.34
CA LYS A 33 17.59 9.33 23.67
C LYS A 33 18.59 10.03 22.76
N GLN A 34 18.29 10.11 21.47
CA GLN A 34 19.12 10.84 20.51
C GLN A 34 19.10 12.35 20.80
N ALA A 35 17.95 12.94 21.12
CA ALA A 35 17.85 14.36 21.47
C ALA A 35 18.56 14.70 22.78
N GLU A 36 18.55 13.79 23.77
CA GLU A 36 19.34 13.89 25.00
C GLU A 36 20.85 13.91 24.68
N GLU A 37 21.35 12.94 23.93
CA GLU A 37 22.78 12.82 23.61
C GLU A 37 23.27 13.97 22.71
N ALA A 38 22.47 14.38 21.72
CA ALA A 38 22.80 15.47 20.79
C ALA A 38 22.86 16.84 21.48
N ASN A 39 22.11 17.03 22.57
CA ASN A 39 22.11 18.27 23.35
C ASN A 39 23.14 18.30 24.47
N LYS A 40 23.73 17.15 24.83
CA LYS A 40 24.76 17.03 25.85
C LYS A 40 26.02 17.81 25.45
N THR A 41 26.40 18.79 26.26
CA THR A 41 27.68 19.50 26.10
C THR A 41 28.85 18.53 26.29
N PRO A 42 29.97 18.69 25.56
CA PRO A 42 31.19 17.94 25.87
C PRO A 42 31.58 18.08 27.33
N ASP A 43 32.02 16.99 27.94
CA ASP A 43 32.51 17.00 29.32
C ASP A 43 33.73 17.92 29.43
N LYS A 44 33.82 18.72 30.50
CA LYS A 44 34.99 19.58 30.73
C LYS A 44 36.19 18.70 31.12
N PRO A 45 37.29 18.69 30.35
CA PRO A 45 38.47 17.90 30.70
C PRO A 45 39.26 18.55 31.83
N ASP A 46 39.88 17.74 32.69
CA ASP A 46 40.76 18.27 33.76
C ASP A 46 42.07 18.79 33.18
N LYS A 47 42.61 18.11 32.15
CA LYS A 47 43.81 18.52 31.43
C LYS A 47 43.65 18.31 29.94
N VAL A 48 44.25 19.22 29.16
CA VAL A 48 44.34 19.12 27.70
C VAL A 48 45.80 18.94 27.30
N TRP A 49 46.13 17.76 26.79
CA TRP A 49 47.42 17.44 26.19
C TRP A 49 47.43 17.84 24.71
N ARG A 50 48.56 18.36 24.24
CA ARG A 50 48.74 18.71 22.82
C ARG A 50 49.97 18.04 22.24
N ILE A 51 49.82 17.50 21.04
CA ILE A 51 50.90 17.02 20.19
C ILE A 51 50.83 17.81 18.89
N GLN A 52 51.95 18.36 18.47
CA GLN A 52 52.10 18.95 17.14
C GLN A 52 53.06 18.08 16.34
N ALA A 53 52.65 17.64 15.15
CA ALA A 53 53.54 16.87 14.28
C ALA A 53 54.72 17.75 13.83
N GLY A 54 55.96 17.30 14.09
CA GLY A 54 57.18 18.04 13.77
C GLY A 54 57.58 18.01 12.29
N ARG A 55 58.70 18.67 11.95
CA ARG A 55 59.30 18.63 10.60
C ARG A 55 59.60 17.17 10.20
N GLY A 56 59.21 16.78 8.98
CA GLY A 56 59.42 15.43 8.42
C GLY A 56 58.13 14.66 8.10
N PHE A 57 56.99 14.96 8.76
CA PHE A 57 55.69 14.37 8.43
C PHE A 57 54.99 15.04 7.21
N ASN A 58 55.48 16.21 6.80
CA ASN A 58 54.99 17.02 5.70
C ASN A 58 55.75 16.80 4.37
N GLU A 59 56.83 16.02 4.36
CA GLU A 59 57.73 15.89 3.21
C GLU A 59 57.52 14.61 2.37
N PHE A 60 56.91 13.56 2.96
CA PHE A 60 56.82 12.24 2.33
C PHE A 60 55.37 11.82 2.03
N PRO A 61 54.77 12.23 0.89
CA PRO A 61 53.36 12.02 0.58
C PRO A 61 52.95 10.56 0.35
N ASN A 62 53.91 9.66 0.10
CA ASN A 62 53.64 8.23 -0.17
C ASN A 62 54.05 7.32 1.00
N LYS A 63 54.55 7.88 2.11
CA LYS A 63 55.00 7.08 3.25
C LYS A 63 53.80 6.63 4.09
N GLU A 64 53.88 5.38 4.55
CA GLU A 64 52.92 4.83 5.51
C GLU A 64 53.49 4.93 6.92
N TYR A 65 52.73 5.53 7.83
CA TYR A 65 53.10 5.74 9.22
C TYR A 65 52.17 4.95 10.15
N ASP A 66 52.72 4.40 11.23
CA ASP A 66 51.93 3.88 12.36
C ASP A 66 51.57 5.07 13.27
N LEU A 67 50.31 5.52 13.23
CA LEU A 67 49.83 6.69 13.95
C LEU A 67 49.99 6.52 15.47
N TYR A 68 49.74 5.31 15.98
CA TYR A 68 49.83 5.05 17.40
C TYR A 68 51.29 5.13 17.88
N LYS A 69 52.20 4.36 17.25
CA LYS A 69 53.60 4.35 17.66
C LYS A 69 54.28 5.70 17.44
N SER A 70 53.99 6.36 16.32
CA SER A 70 54.71 7.58 15.93
C SER A 70 54.30 8.81 16.74
N LEU A 71 53.04 8.89 17.19
CA LEU A 71 52.50 10.11 17.82
C LEU A 71 51.72 9.79 19.11
N LEU A 72 50.69 8.95 19.03
CA LEU A 72 49.72 8.81 20.11
C LEU A 72 50.29 8.14 21.37
N SER A 73 51.20 7.18 21.23
CA SER A 73 51.77 6.39 22.35
C SER A 73 52.49 7.23 23.41
N SER A 74 52.88 8.46 23.08
CA SER A 74 53.50 9.39 24.04
C SER A 74 52.51 9.97 25.07
N LYS A 75 51.21 10.00 24.73
CA LYS A 75 50.12 10.60 25.52
C LYS A 75 48.90 9.70 25.68
N ILE A 76 48.97 8.45 25.23
CA ILE A 76 47.99 7.41 25.52
C ILE A 76 48.66 6.40 26.45
N ASP A 77 48.15 6.32 27.67
CA ASP A 77 48.56 5.31 28.63
C ASP A 77 47.76 4.02 28.41
N GLY A 78 48.31 2.89 28.85
CA GLY A 78 47.64 1.60 28.82
C GLY A 78 47.86 0.84 30.12
N GLY A 79 46.89 0.02 30.49
CA GLY A 79 46.95 -0.79 31.70
C GLY A 79 45.97 -1.96 31.69
N TRP A 80 45.89 -2.64 32.82
CA TRP A 80 45.03 -3.79 33.02
C TRP A 80 43.85 -3.44 33.93
N ASP A 81 42.62 -3.61 33.43
CA ASP A 81 41.41 -3.51 34.24
C ASP A 81 41.09 -4.87 34.86
N TRP A 82 41.32 -5.02 36.15
CA TRP A 82 41.12 -6.28 36.88
C TRP A 82 39.66 -6.74 36.85
N GLY A 83 38.70 -5.82 36.97
CA GLY A 83 37.28 -6.15 37.02
C GLY A 83 36.75 -6.74 35.71
N ASN A 84 37.25 -6.27 34.57
CA ASN A 84 36.89 -6.80 33.25
C ASN A 84 37.90 -7.80 32.67
N ALA A 85 39.01 -8.03 33.36
CA ALA A 85 40.12 -8.90 32.93
C ALA A 85 40.61 -8.58 31.50
N ALA A 86 40.85 -7.30 31.22
CA ALA A 86 41.28 -6.86 29.89
C ALA A 86 42.27 -5.69 29.95
N ARG A 87 43.13 -5.62 28.92
CA ARG A 87 43.88 -4.39 28.64
C ARG A 87 42.95 -3.32 28.10
N HIS A 88 43.20 -2.10 28.53
CA HIS A 88 42.49 -0.90 28.07
C HIS A 88 43.44 0.30 28.02
N TYR A 89 43.04 1.33 27.28
CA TYR A 89 43.84 2.53 27.02
C TYR A 89 43.04 3.79 27.35
N TRP A 90 43.74 4.86 27.71
CA TRP A 90 43.14 6.17 28.02
C TRP A 90 44.14 7.31 27.80
N VAL A 91 43.64 8.55 27.71
CA VAL A 91 44.52 9.73 27.64
C VAL A 91 45.38 9.84 28.91
N LYS A 92 46.64 10.22 28.75
CA LYS A 92 47.61 10.31 29.85
C LYS A 92 47.06 10.99 31.10
N GLY A 93 47.13 10.29 32.22
CA GLY A 93 46.66 10.77 33.52
C GLY A 93 45.18 10.57 33.84
N GLY A 94 44.39 9.88 32.98
CA GLY A 94 43.02 9.46 33.28
C GLY A 94 42.02 9.69 32.14
N GLN A 95 40.86 9.01 32.19
CA GLN A 95 39.78 9.05 31.20
C GLN A 95 39.05 10.40 31.10
N TRP A 96 39.33 11.33 32.02
CA TRP A 96 38.74 12.67 32.09
C TRP A 96 39.66 13.76 31.51
N ASN A 97 40.72 13.38 30.78
CA ASN A 97 41.63 14.30 30.11
C ASN A 97 41.42 14.27 28.59
N LYS A 98 41.85 15.32 27.89
CA LYS A 98 41.76 15.45 26.44
C LYS A 98 43.14 15.39 25.78
N LEU A 99 43.24 14.81 24.59
CA LEU A 99 44.41 14.83 23.72
C LEU A 99 44.07 15.45 22.37
N GLU A 100 44.74 16.54 22.02
CA GLU A 100 44.65 17.19 20.71
C GLU A 100 45.94 16.94 19.92
N VAL A 101 45.82 16.45 18.69
CA VAL A 101 46.93 16.16 17.79
C VAL A 101 46.77 17.01 16.54
N ASP A 102 47.62 18.03 16.38
CA ASP A 102 47.64 18.90 15.20
C ASP A 102 48.67 18.41 14.18
N MET A 103 48.16 17.94 13.04
CA MET A 103 48.89 17.42 11.89
C MET A 103 48.38 18.03 10.58
N LYS A 104 47.82 19.25 10.59
CA LYS A 104 47.19 19.86 9.40
C LYS A 104 48.06 19.87 8.14
N ASP A 105 49.37 19.97 8.30
CA ASP A 105 50.35 19.97 7.20
C ASP A 105 50.97 18.61 6.89
N ALA A 106 50.67 17.59 7.70
CA ALA A 106 51.18 16.25 7.46
C ALA A 106 50.56 15.63 6.21
N VAL A 107 51.39 14.96 5.42
CA VAL A 107 51.00 14.22 4.21
C VAL A 107 51.33 12.74 4.41
N GLY A 108 50.88 11.88 3.50
CA GLY A 108 51.07 10.44 3.62
C GLY A 108 49.83 9.69 4.11
N THR A 109 50.05 8.43 4.46
CA THR A 109 49.01 7.53 4.97
C THR A 109 49.32 7.14 6.40
N TYR A 110 48.38 7.35 7.31
CA TYR A 110 48.53 7.07 8.73
C TYR A 110 47.61 5.93 9.12
N LYS A 111 48.16 4.93 9.77
CA LYS A 111 47.45 3.71 10.15
C LYS A 111 47.26 3.68 11.65
N LEU A 112 46.02 3.49 12.09
CA LEU A 112 45.70 3.14 13.46
C LEU A 112 45.20 1.71 13.47
N SER A 113 45.96 0.79 14.06
CA SER A 113 45.60 -0.63 14.10
C SER A 113 45.94 -1.23 15.46
N GLY A 114 44.96 -1.86 16.09
CA GLY A 114 45.13 -2.54 17.37
C GLY A 114 44.91 -1.67 18.61
N LEU A 115 44.41 -0.43 18.47
CA LEU A 115 43.97 0.36 19.61
C LEU A 115 42.61 -0.17 20.09
N ARG A 116 42.64 -1.19 20.95
CA ARG A 116 41.45 -1.90 21.46
C ARG A 116 41.16 -1.49 22.89
N ASN A 117 39.88 -1.34 23.21
CA ASN A 117 39.37 -0.89 24.50
C ASN A 117 39.97 0.46 24.88
N TYR A 118 39.94 1.43 23.97
CA TYR A 118 40.20 2.81 24.32
C TYR A 118 39.02 3.32 25.15
N THR A 119 39.20 3.40 26.47
CA THR A 119 38.14 3.66 27.47
C THR A 119 37.90 5.13 27.78
N GLY A 120 38.60 6.02 27.10
CA GLY A 120 38.28 7.43 27.15
C GLY A 120 39.44 8.35 27.41
N GLY A 121 39.04 9.57 27.71
CA GLY A 121 39.77 10.78 27.42
C GLY A 121 39.53 11.19 25.97
N ASP A 122 39.07 12.42 25.77
CA ASP A 122 38.70 12.90 24.44
C ASP A 122 39.92 12.92 23.53
N LEU A 123 39.76 12.50 22.28
CA LEU A 123 40.86 12.37 21.32
C LEU A 123 40.51 13.11 20.02
N ASP A 124 41.23 14.18 19.74
CA ASP A 124 41.05 14.97 18.52
C ASP A 124 42.30 14.85 17.65
N VAL A 125 42.21 14.17 16.50
CA VAL A 125 43.31 14.03 15.54
C VAL A 125 42.99 14.79 14.26
N ASN A 126 43.72 15.87 14.03
CA ASN A 126 43.52 16.76 12.89
C ASN A 126 44.64 16.59 11.85
N MET A 127 44.32 16.01 10.70
CA MET A 127 45.25 15.61 9.64
C MET A 127 44.68 15.85 8.22
N GLN A 128 44.17 17.06 7.99
CA GLN A 128 43.38 17.44 6.79
C GLN A 128 44.02 17.14 5.42
N LYS A 129 45.35 16.98 5.34
CA LYS A 129 46.08 16.67 4.09
C LYS A 129 46.50 15.20 3.96
N ALA A 130 46.24 14.37 4.97
CA ALA A 130 46.67 12.98 5.01
C ALA A 130 45.51 11.98 4.91
N THR A 131 45.82 10.77 4.46
CA THR A 131 44.88 9.64 4.46
C THR A 131 44.97 8.89 5.79
N LEU A 132 43.84 8.66 6.43
CA LEU A 132 43.73 7.81 7.62
C LEU A 132 43.23 6.42 7.21
N ARG A 133 43.93 5.39 7.68
CA ARG A 133 43.49 4.00 7.61
C ARG A 133 43.18 3.50 9.01
N LEU A 134 41.89 3.29 9.29
CA LEU A 134 41.40 2.70 10.53
C LEU A 134 41.37 1.18 10.36
N GLY A 135 42.40 0.54 10.93
CA GLY A 135 42.62 -0.89 10.83
C GLY A 135 43.61 -1.28 9.74
N GLN A 136 44.29 -2.40 9.96
CA GLN A 136 45.09 -3.11 8.95
C GLN A 136 45.17 -4.58 9.39
N PHE A 137 46.19 -4.95 10.15
CA PHE A 137 46.33 -6.30 10.72
C PHE A 137 45.32 -6.59 11.82
N ASN A 138 44.92 -5.55 12.58
CA ASN A 138 43.93 -5.65 13.66
C ASN A 138 42.94 -4.46 13.59
N GLY A 139 41.77 -4.63 14.20
CA GLY A 139 40.76 -3.59 14.32
C GLY A 139 41.00 -2.67 15.52
N ASN A 140 40.08 -1.71 15.71
CA ASN A 140 40.12 -0.73 16.79
C ASN A 140 38.80 -0.74 17.57
N SER A 141 38.84 -0.32 18.83
CA SER A 141 37.61 -0.03 19.57
C SER A 141 37.72 1.15 20.50
N PHE A 142 36.65 1.95 20.50
CA PHE A 142 36.50 3.17 21.30
C PHE A 142 35.29 2.99 22.18
N THR A 143 35.45 3.20 23.48
CA THR A 143 34.43 2.98 24.50
C THR A 143 34.64 3.95 25.66
N SER A 144 33.74 3.92 26.63
CA SER A 144 33.85 4.70 27.86
C SER A 144 33.69 3.80 29.07
N PHE A 145 33.98 4.33 30.27
CA PHE A 145 33.49 3.74 31.50
C PHE A 145 32.38 4.60 32.09
N LYS A 146 31.34 3.94 32.58
CA LYS A 146 30.32 4.53 33.42
C LYS A 146 30.93 4.87 34.77
N ASP A 147 31.01 6.16 35.04
CA ASP A 147 31.48 6.74 36.29
C ASP A 147 30.38 7.62 36.90
N SER A 148 30.65 8.23 38.06
CA SER A 148 29.68 9.08 38.75
C SER A 148 29.27 10.33 37.98
N ALA A 149 29.97 10.66 36.90
CA ALA A 149 29.69 11.82 36.07
C ALA A 149 29.15 11.44 34.68
N ASP A 150 28.88 10.14 34.46
CA ASP A 150 28.33 9.57 33.23
C ASP A 150 28.98 10.16 31.97
N ARG A 151 30.32 10.21 31.94
CA ARG A 151 31.07 10.81 30.82
C ARG A 151 30.73 10.17 29.48
N THR A 152 30.83 10.97 28.43
CA THR A 152 30.84 10.52 27.05
C THR A 152 32.26 10.62 26.50
N THR A 153 32.81 9.53 25.98
CA THR A 153 34.09 9.59 25.26
C THR A 153 33.88 10.13 23.86
N ARG A 154 34.58 11.20 23.49
CA ARG A 154 34.53 11.78 22.14
C ARG A 154 35.85 11.54 21.42
N VAL A 155 35.77 10.92 20.24
CA VAL A 155 36.92 10.63 19.40
C VAL A 155 36.66 11.22 18.03
N ASP A 156 37.50 12.17 17.62
CA ASP A 156 37.33 12.93 16.40
C ASP A 156 38.56 12.76 15.49
N PHE A 157 38.32 12.30 14.27
CA PHE A 157 39.33 12.24 13.20
C PHE A 157 38.93 13.18 12.06
N ASN A 158 39.83 14.10 11.70
CA ASN A 158 39.65 15.02 10.58
C ASN A 158 40.77 14.81 9.55
N ALA A 159 40.48 14.11 8.46
CA ALA A 159 41.47 13.68 7.47
C ALA A 159 41.11 14.10 6.05
N LYS A 160 42.00 13.84 5.09
CA LYS A 160 41.69 13.96 3.66
C LYS A 160 40.76 12.83 3.20
N ASN A 161 41.19 11.59 3.45
CA ASN A 161 40.43 10.36 3.20
C ASN A 161 40.44 9.50 4.46
N ILE A 162 39.36 8.77 4.71
CA ILE A 162 39.30 7.77 5.78
C ILE A 162 38.92 6.43 5.16
N SER A 163 39.78 5.42 5.32
CA SER A 163 39.50 4.04 4.94
C SER A 163 39.40 3.17 6.19
N ILE A 164 38.26 2.50 6.37
CA ILE A 164 38.04 1.53 7.45
C ILE A 164 38.34 0.15 6.88
N ASP A 165 39.51 -0.40 7.20
CA ASP A 165 40.01 -1.60 6.53
C ASP A 165 39.79 -2.88 7.33
N ASN A 166 39.47 -2.77 8.62
CA ASN A 166 39.24 -3.88 9.55
C ASN A 166 38.07 -3.54 10.50
N PHE A 167 37.78 -4.37 11.50
CA PHE A 167 36.68 -4.11 12.43
C PHE A 167 36.88 -2.81 13.23
N LEU A 168 35.77 -2.11 13.47
CA LEU A 168 35.71 -0.88 14.26
C LEU A 168 34.51 -1.00 15.21
N GLU A 169 34.78 -1.13 16.50
CA GLU A 169 33.74 -1.25 17.52
C GLU A 169 33.59 0.06 18.32
N ILE A 170 32.36 0.55 18.44
CA ILE A 170 32.03 1.81 19.10
C ILE A 170 31.14 1.51 20.32
N ASN A 171 31.58 1.98 21.48
CA ASN A 171 31.04 1.69 22.80
C ASN A 171 31.02 0.20 23.17
N ASN A 172 32.04 -0.55 22.73
CA ASN A 172 32.11 -1.99 22.99
C ASN A 172 32.25 -2.32 24.48
N ARG A 173 31.86 -3.54 24.85
CA ARG A 173 32.14 -4.08 26.18
C ARG A 173 33.64 -4.27 26.36
N VAL A 174 34.19 -3.76 27.46
CA VAL A 174 35.57 -4.04 27.86
C VAL A 174 35.65 -5.44 28.45
N GLY A 175 36.48 -6.31 27.86
CA GLY A 175 36.76 -7.65 28.38
C GLY A 175 35.51 -8.51 28.62
N SER A 176 35.41 -9.08 29.82
CA SER A 176 34.26 -9.87 30.26
C SER A 176 32.98 -9.04 30.44
N GLY A 177 33.13 -7.73 30.71
CA GLY A 177 32.08 -6.82 31.15
C GLY A 177 31.54 -7.10 32.54
N ALA A 178 32.23 -7.90 33.36
CA ALA A 178 31.83 -8.13 34.76
C ALA A 178 32.07 -6.89 35.63
N GLY A 179 33.14 -6.15 35.36
CA GLY A 179 33.53 -4.93 36.07
C GLY A 179 32.75 -3.69 35.63
N ARG A 180 33.47 -2.57 35.44
CA ARG A 180 32.88 -1.30 35.03
C ARG A 180 32.19 -1.42 33.67
N LYS A 181 30.98 -0.88 33.58
CA LYS A 181 30.13 -0.89 32.39
C LYS A 181 30.48 0.29 31.48
N ALA A 182 30.17 0.20 30.20
CA ALA A 182 30.28 1.33 29.28
C ALA A 182 29.17 2.38 29.54
N SER A 183 29.47 3.65 29.27
CA SER A 183 28.52 4.77 29.31
C SER A 183 28.06 5.05 27.86
N SER A 184 28.47 6.17 27.26
CA SER A 184 28.28 6.47 25.85
C SER A 184 29.59 6.84 25.16
N THR A 185 29.61 6.72 23.82
CA THR A 185 30.77 7.10 22.99
C THR A 185 30.30 7.75 21.71
N VAL A 186 30.95 8.86 21.33
CA VAL A 186 30.73 9.57 20.06
C VAL A 186 32.03 9.48 19.25
N LEU A 187 31.97 8.81 18.10
CA LEU A 187 33.06 8.79 17.13
C LEU A 187 32.69 9.69 15.94
N THR A 188 33.52 10.69 15.65
CA THR A 188 33.36 11.55 14.47
C THR A 188 34.44 11.27 13.46
N LEU A 189 34.03 10.88 12.26
CA LEU A 189 34.89 10.72 11.10
C LEU A 189 34.57 11.83 10.11
N GLN A 190 35.50 12.78 9.97
CA GLN A 190 35.42 13.88 9.02
C GLN A 190 36.48 13.70 7.94
N ALA A 191 36.07 13.63 6.69
CA ALA A 191 36.95 13.47 5.54
C ALA A 191 36.58 14.45 4.43
N SER A 192 37.56 15.18 3.88
CA SER A 192 37.29 16.14 2.79
C SER A 192 36.99 15.48 1.44
N GLU A 193 37.49 14.27 1.18
CA GLU A 193 37.27 13.56 -0.09
C GLU A 193 36.27 12.40 0.05
N GLY A 194 36.51 11.46 0.96
CA GLY A 194 35.61 10.31 1.13
C GLY A 194 35.89 9.47 2.37
N ILE A 195 34.85 8.77 2.81
CA ILE A 195 34.92 7.72 3.84
C ILE A 195 34.53 6.40 3.19
N THR A 196 35.44 5.44 3.18
CA THR A 196 35.23 4.11 2.59
C THR A 196 35.47 3.01 3.61
N SER A 197 34.94 1.82 3.37
CA SER A 197 35.35 0.61 4.09
C SER A 197 35.71 -0.53 3.16
N SER A 198 36.56 -1.44 3.62
CA SER A 198 36.78 -2.74 2.97
C SER A 198 35.53 -3.62 3.11
N LYS A 199 35.41 -4.66 2.29
CA LYS A 199 34.31 -5.64 2.35
C LYS A 199 34.30 -6.46 3.64
N ASN A 200 35.46 -6.62 4.27
CA ASN A 200 35.63 -7.41 5.49
C ASN A 200 35.61 -6.54 6.76
N ALA A 201 35.52 -5.22 6.62
CA ALA A 201 35.42 -4.30 7.75
C ALA A 201 34.02 -4.40 8.37
N GLU A 202 33.95 -4.77 9.64
CA GLU A 202 32.71 -4.73 10.41
C GLU A 202 32.70 -3.51 11.32
N ILE A 203 31.70 -2.63 11.16
CA ILE A 203 31.52 -1.46 12.01
C ILE A 203 30.39 -1.79 12.98
N SER A 204 30.71 -2.02 14.25
CA SER A 204 29.74 -2.39 15.28
C SER A 204 29.47 -1.24 16.25
N LEU A 205 28.22 -0.81 16.32
CA LEU A 205 27.71 0.16 17.28
C LEU A 205 26.93 -0.58 18.37
N TYR A 206 27.39 -0.44 19.62
CA TYR A 206 26.71 -0.97 20.79
C TYR A 206 25.76 0.08 21.40
N ASP A 207 25.06 -0.27 22.48
CA ASP A 207 24.21 0.69 23.21
C ASP A 207 24.99 1.94 23.59
N GLY A 208 24.42 3.13 23.39
CA GLY A 208 25.08 4.42 23.67
C GLY A 208 26.13 4.87 22.65
N ALA A 209 26.27 4.16 21.52
CA ALA A 209 27.21 4.53 20.46
C ALA A 209 26.59 5.51 19.44
N THR A 210 27.34 6.59 19.14
CA THR A 210 27.04 7.50 18.02
C THR A 210 28.23 7.56 17.06
N LEU A 211 27.97 7.40 15.77
CA LEU A 211 28.94 7.58 14.69
C LEU A 211 28.53 8.76 13.81
N ASN A 212 29.28 9.86 13.88
CA ASN A 212 29.10 11.02 13.01
C ASN A 212 30.00 10.89 11.78
N LEU A 213 29.43 11.02 10.60
CA LEU A 213 30.12 10.98 9.32
C LEU A 213 29.93 12.33 8.60
N ALA A 214 31.03 12.98 8.26
CA ALA A 214 31.04 14.23 7.52
C ALA A 214 32.01 14.12 6.34
N SER A 215 31.48 14.04 5.12
CA SER A 215 32.29 13.91 3.91
C SER A 215 31.51 14.22 2.65
N ASN A 216 32.21 14.32 1.51
CA ASN A 216 31.57 14.40 0.21
C ASN A 216 30.91 13.08 -0.19
N SER A 217 31.44 11.93 0.25
CA SER A 217 30.84 10.63 -0.03
C SER A 217 31.15 9.60 1.06
N VAL A 218 30.19 8.72 1.32
CA VAL A 218 30.34 7.62 2.28
C VAL A 218 29.98 6.30 1.61
N LYS A 219 30.90 5.34 1.63
CA LYS A 219 30.75 4.01 1.01
C LYS A 219 31.25 2.92 1.95
N LEU A 220 30.35 2.37 2.75
CA LEU A 220 30.65 1.31 3.71
C LEU A 220 30.31 -0.05 3.08
N MET A 221 31.34 -0.76 2.63
CA MET A 221 31.21 -1.99 1.84
C MET A 221 31.09 -3.26 2.69
N GLY A 222 31.53 -3.21 3.94
CA GLY A 222 31.37 -4.31 4.89
C GLY A 222 30.08 -4.21 5.70
N ASN A 223 29.93 -5.07 6.71
CA ASN A 223 28.75 -5.08 7.56
C ASN A 223 28.78 -3.91 8.54
N VAL A 224 27.71 -3.12 8.56
CA VAL A 224 27.46 -2.13 9.61
C VAL A 224 26.43 -2.71 10.56
N TRP A 225 26.80 -2.92 11.81
CA TRP A 225 25.94 -3.52 12.83
C TRP A 225 25.52 -2.48 13.86
N MET A 226 24.24 -2.13 13.89
CA MET A 226 23.67 -1.19 14.84
C MET A 226 22.94 -1.92 15.96
N GLY A 227 23.22 -1.54 17.21
CA GLY A 227 22.54 -2.08 18.39
C GLY A 227 22.94 -3.52 18.73
N ARG A 228 24.24 -3.84 18.62
CA ARG A 228 24.76 -5.18 18.92
C ARG A 228 24.63 -5.52 20.42
N LEU A 229 24.48 -6.81 20.74
CA LEU A 229 24.37 -7.28 22.13
C LEU A 229 25.65 -6.98 22.91
N GLN A 230 25.57 -6.01 23.81
CA GLN A 230 26.73 -5.55 24.57
C GLN A 230 27.13 -6.52 25.68
N TYR A 231 26.17 -7.11 26.39
CA TYR A 231 26.41 -8.05 27.49
C TYR A 231 25.65 -9.36 27.29
N VAL A 232 26.28 -10.47 27.63
CA VAL A 232 25.66 -11.80 27.58
C VAL A 232 24.47 -11.83 28.54
N GLY A 233 23.30 -12.28 28.07
CA GLY A 233 22.07 -12.37 28.86
C GLY A 233 21.22 -11.10 28.90
N ALA A 234 21.70 -9.96 28.39
CA ALA A 234 20.96 -8.69 28.39
C ALA A 234 19.98 -8.55 27.20
N TYR A 235 19.25 -9.61 26.87
CA TYR A 235 18.39 -9.70 25.67
C TYR A 235 17.19 -8.74 25.70
N PHE A 236 16.75 -8.31 26.88
CA PHE A 236 15.61 -7.39 27.01
C PHE A 236 15.99 -5.91 27.08
N ALA A 237 17.29 -5.60 27.21
CA ALA A 237 17.74 -4.21 27.25
C ALA A 237 17.57 -3.56 25.87
N PRO A 238 16.92 -2.39 25.78
CA PRO A 238 16.96 -1.59 24.56
C PRO A 238 18.41 -1.23 24.27
N SER A 239 18.84 -1.41 23.03
CA SER A 239 20.16 -0.96 22.58
C SER A 239 19.99 0.19 21.60
N TYR A 240 20.34 1.39 22.05
CA TYR A 240 20.25 2.60 21.25
C TYR A 240 21.56 2.87 20.53
N SER A 241 21.49 3.13 19.23
CA SER A 241 22.66 3.52 18.45
C SER A 241 22.27 4.49 17.36
N THR A 242 23.20 5.37 17.00
CA THR A 242 22.97 6.43 16.02
C THR A 242 24.10 6.50 15.00
N ILE A 243 23.75 6.50 13.72
CA ILE A 243 24.66 6.93 12.65
C ILE A 243 24.15 8.26 12.13
N ASN A 244 24.98 9.29 12.18
CA ASN A 244 24.64 10.61 11.71
C ASN A 244 25.42 10.94 10.45
N THR A 245 24.71 11.04 9.34
CA THR A 245 25.24 11.40 8.01
C THR A 245 24.70 12.75 7.53
N SER A 246 24.14 13.57 8.43
CA SER A 246 23.55 14.87 8.08
C SER A 246 24.52 15.83 7.38
N LYS A 247 25.83 15.67 7.64
CA LYS A 247 26.92 16.45 7.05
C LYS A 247 27.53 15.80 5.81
N VAL A 248 26.93 14.74 5.28
CA VAL A 248 27.34 14.14 4.00
C VAL A 248 26.64 14.87 2.86
N THR A 249 27.42 15.49 1.97
CA THR A 249 26.89 16.32 0.88
C THR A 249 26.52 15.49 -0.36
N GLY A 250 27.22 14.38 -0.60
CA GLY A 250 26.90 13.42 -1.66
C GLY A 250 26.08 12.22 -1.18
N GLU A 251 26.30 11.08 -1.82
CA GLU A 251 25.55 9.86 -1.54
C GLU A 251 26.15 9.06 -0.37
N VAL A 252 25.25 8.50 0.44
CA VAL A 252 25.58 7.53 1.49
C VAL A 252 25.20 6.15 1.00
N ASN A 253 26.16 5.22 1.02
CA ASN A 253 25.96 3.84 0.60
C ASN A 253 26.41 2.88 1.70
N PHE A 254 25.45 2.13 2.24
CA PHE A 254 25.66 0.97 3.09
C PHE A 254 25.46 -0.29 2.25
N ASN A 255 26.49 -1.11 2.06
CA ASN A 255 26.34 -2.36 1.32
C ASN A 255 25.52 -3.39 2.12
N HIS A 256 25.79 -3.50 3.43
CA HIS A 256 25.08 -4.39 4.35
C HIS A 256 24.90 -3.70 5.70
N LEU A 257 23.64 -3.58 6.14
CA LEU A 257 23.25 -3.02 7.43
C LEU A 257 22.52 -4.10 8.23
N THR A 258 23.00 -4.37 9.44
CA THR A 258 22.37 -5.28 10.41
C THR A 258 21.88 -4.45 11.60
N VAL A 259 20.65 -4.67 12.06
CA VAL A 259 20.09 -3.98 13.22
C VAL A 259 19.59 -4.98 14.25
N GLY A 260 20.18 -4.89 15.45
CA GLY A 260 19.90 -5.77 16.58
C GLY A 260 20.66 -7.09 16.54
N ASP A 261 20.81 -7.69 17.71
CA ASP A 261 21.41 -8.99 17.94
C ASP A 261 20.78 -9.60 19.19
N ARG A 262 19.75 -10.42 19.00
CA ARG A 262 19.00 -11.05 20.11
C ARG A 262 18.48 -10.06 21.15
N ASN A 263 18.27 -8.80 20.77
CA ASN A 263 17.86 -7.72 21.67
C ASN A 263 16.79 -6.82 21.05
N ASN A 264 16.24 -5.93 21.87
CA ASN A 264 15.28 -4.91 21.42
C ASN A 264 16.02 -3.65 20.92
N ALA A 265 16.92 -3.81 19.95
CA ALA A 265 17.67 -2.68 19.41
C ALA A 265 16.75 -1.63 18.77
N GLN A 266 17.03 -0.36 19.09
CA GLN A 266 16.34 0.80 18.54
C GLN A 266 17.41 1.70 17.93
N ALA A 267 17.66 1.50 16.65
CA ALA A 267 18.68 2.22 15.89
C ALA A 267 18.07 3.42 15.16
N GLY A 268 18.90 4.41 14.86
CA GLY A 268 18.52 5.43 13.90
C GLY A 268 19.65 6.02 13.10
N ILE A 269 19.31 6.39 11.86
CA ILE A 269 20.17 7.04 10.90
C ILE A 269 19.60 8.44 10.68
N ILE A 270 20.36 9.46 11.09
CA ILE A 270 20.09 10.84 10.68
C ILE A 270 20.72 10.97 9.30
N ALA A 271 19.88 10.83 8.28
CA ALA A 271 20.28 10.64 6.90
C ALA A 271 20.61 11.98 6.22
N SER A 272 21.51 11.94 5.24
CA SER A 272 21.54 12.94 4.18
C SER A 272 20.35 12.75 3.22
N LYS A 273 20.23 13.60 2.20
CA LYS A 273 19.10 13.54 1.25
C LYS A 273 18.95 12.20 0.54
N LYS A 274 20.06 11.48 0.30
CA LYS A 274 20.09 10.25 -0.49
C LYS A 274 20.82 9.15 0.26
N THR A 275 20.07 8.15 0.69
CA THR A 275 20.61 6.97 1.38
C THR A 275 20.33 5.71 0.58
N TYR A 276 21.39 4.94 0.31
CA TYR A 276 21.30 3.62 -0.31
C TYR A 276 21.73 2.54 0.70
N ILE A 277 20.92 1.50 0.82
CA ILE A 277 21.19 0.31 1.60
C ILE A 277 21.06 -0.91 0.67
N GLY A 278 22.11 -1.72 0.56
CA GLY A 278 22.09 -2.96 -0.21
C GLY A 278 21.20 -4.01 0.45
N THR A 279 21.70 -4.63 1.51
CA THR A 279 20.93 -5.57 2.35
C THR A 279 20.69 -4.98 3.73
N LEU A 280 19.44 -5.00 4.18
CA LEU A 280 19.04 -4.66 5.55
C LEU A 280 18.58 -5.93 6.27
N ASP A 281 19.28 -6.33 7.33
CA ASP A 281 18.89 -7.43 8.21
C ASP A 281 18.39 -6.88 9.55
N LEU A 282 17.11 -7.09 9.84
CA LEU A 282 16.51 -6.69 11.12
C LEU A 282 16.35 -7.91 12.04
N TRP A 283 16.72 -7.78 13.31
CA TRP A 283 16.30 -8.75 14.31
C TRP A 283 14.77 -8.69 14.52
N GLN A 284 14.15 -9.79 14.95
CA GLN A 284 12.69 -9.92 15.09
C GLN A 284 12.00 -8.85 15.96
N SER A 285 12.77 -8.16 16.83
CA SER A 285 12.31 -7.05 17.67
C SER A 285 13.08 -5.75 17.44
N ALA A 286 13.86 -5.64 16.37
CA ALA A 286 14.65 -4.45 16.08
C ALA A 286 13.80 -3.37 15.40
N GLY A 287 14.03 -2.11 15.79
CA GLY A 287 13.55 -0.92 15.12
C GLY A 287 14.68 -0.13 14.47
N LEU A 288 14.48 0.31 13.22
CA LEU A 288 15.36 1.24 12.52
C LEU A 288 14.59 2.49 12.11
N ASN A 289 15.08 3.67 12.52
CA ASN A 289 14.52 4.96 12.17
C ASN A 289 15.46 5.70 11.20
N ILE A 290 15.04 5.97 9.97
CA ILE A 290 15.82 6.73 8.99
C ILE A 290 15.19 8.12 8.82
N ILE A 291 15.83 9.13 9.38
CA ILE A 291 15.33 10.51 9.38
C ILE A 291 16.01 11.28 8.25
N ALA A 292 15.26 11.65 7.24
CA ALA A 292 15.67 12.49 6.13
C ALA A 292 15.58 13.99 6.51
N PRO A 293 16.39 14.86 5.89
CA PRO A 293 16.41 16.28 6.21
C PRO A 293 15.09 16.98 5.82
N PRO A 294 14.65 17.99 6.57
CA PRO A 294 13.50 18.81 6.20
C PRO A 294 13.82 19.72 5.00
N GLU A 295 12.80 20.39 4.46
CA GLU A 295 12.98 21.44 3.47
C GLU A 295 13.88 22.55 4.04
N GLY A 296 14.96 22.90 3.31
CA GLY A 296 15.99 23.83 3.80
C GLY A 296 17.16 23.17 4.56
N GLY A 297 17.12 21.85 4.80
CA GLY A 297 18.20 21.10 5.45
C GLY A 297 18.19 21.18 6.98
N TYR A 298 19.09 20.44 7.62
CA TYR A 298 19.28 20.53 9.07
C TYR A 298 19.90 21.89 9.44
N LYS A 299 19.37 22.51 10.48
CA LYS A 299 19.95 23.75 11.03
C LYS A 299 21.00 23.41 12.08
N ASP A 300 22.09 24.16 12.09
CA ASP A 300 23.05 24.09 13.20
C ASP A 300 22.42 24.66 14.48
N LYS A 301 22.88 24.14 15.63
CA LYS A 301 22.48 24.64 16.94
C LYS A 301 22.84 26.14 17.03
N PRO A 302 21.91 27.03 17.43
CA PRO A 302 22.26 28.44 17.62
C PRO A 302 23.39 28.54 18.66
N ASN A 303 24.50 29.17 18.27
CA ASN A 303 25.62 29.40 19.17
C ASN A 303 25.14 30.27 20.32
N ASN A 304 25.21 29.75 21.55
CA ASN A 304 24.96 30.51 22.76
C ASN A 304 26.19 31.39 23.07
N THR A 305 26.57 32.25 22.13
CA THR A 305 27.39 33.42 22.44
C THR A 305 26.48 34.43 23.10
N ASN A 306 26.64 34.64 24.41
CA ASN A 306 26.15 35.84 25.09
C ASN A 306 26.68 37.05 24.32
N SER A 307 25.86 37.55 23.40
CA SER A 307 26.11 38.82 22.76
C SER A 307 25.73 39.87 23.79
N GLN A 308 26.71 40.29 24.60
CA GLN A 308 26.72 41.64 25.13
C GLN A 308 26.83 42.60 23.94
N SER A 309 25.72 42.84 23.25
CA SER A 309 25.54 44.06 22.49
C SER A 309 24.77 45.02 23.38
N GLY A 310 25.48 46.03 23.89
CA GLY A 310 24.86 47.19 24.50
C GLY A 310 23.94 47.83 23.47
N ALA A 311 22.62 47.65 23.65
CA ALA A 311 21.64 48.46 22.97
C ALA A 311 21.62 49.83 23.65
N LYS A 312 22.25 50.80 22.98
CA LYS A 312 21.95 52.22 23.14
C LYS A 312 20.43 52.39 23.01
N SER A 313 19.80 52.92 24.04
CA SER A 313 18.42 53.34 24.01
C SER A 313 18.31 54.65 23.22
N ASP A 314 17.94 54.56 21.96
CA ASP A 314 17.41 55.72 21.25
C ASP A 314 15.89 55.77 21.44
N LYS A 315 15.51 56.72 22.29
CA LYS A 315 14.28 57.52 22.34
C LYS A 315 13.03 56.91 21.69
N ASN A 316 12.05 56.63 22.54
CA ASN A 316 10.67 56.97 22.18
C ASN A 316 10.06 57.79 23.32
N GLU A 317 9.59 58.98 22.96
CA GLU A 317 9.07 60.02 23.83
C GLU A 317 7.76 59.57 24.49
N SER A 318 7.71 59.59 25.81
CA SER A 318 6.46 59.67 26.56
C SER A 318 6.20 61.12 26.95
N ALA A 319 4.97 61.56 26.69
CA ALA A 319 4.43 62.85 27.08
C ALA A 319 4.67 63.17 28.58
N LYS A 320 4.81 64.47 28.82
CA LYS A 320 5.23 65.13 30.06
C LYS A 320 4.22 65.07 31.23
N ASN A 321 4.81 65.21 32.43
CA ASN A 321 4.32 65.86 33.68
C ASN A 321 3.34 65.05 34.57
N ASP A 322 3.43 64.98 35.91
CA ASP A 322 4.15 65.75 36.94
C ASP A 322 4.36 64.93 38.24
N LYS A 323 5.45 65.26 38.99
CA LYS A 323 5.68 65.25 40.46
C LYS A 323 5.20 64.06 41.35
N GLN A 324 6.11 63.42 42.10
CA GLN A 324 6.54 63.80 43.48
C GLN A 324 7.21 62.64 44.26
N ASP A 325 8.14 63.03 45.13
CA ASP A 325 9.15 62.32 45.93
C ASP A 325 8.73 61.32 47.05
N SER A 326 9.71 60.45 47.38
CA SER A 326 10.30 60.16 48.71
C SER A 326 10.17 58.76 49.36
N ASN A 327 11.35 58.13 49.50
CA ASN A 327 11.96 57.46 50.67
C ASN A 327 11.23 56.39 51.49
N THR A 328 11.88 55.20 51.59
CA THR A 328 12.35 54.46 52.80
C THR A 328 12.52 52.97 52.44
N GLN A 329 13.37 52.12 53.00
CA GLN A 329 14.58 52.14 53.83
C GLN A 329 15.22 50.74 53.69
N VAL A 330 16.51 50.63 54.00
CA VAL A 330 17.35 49.42 53.91
C VAL A 330 17.13 48.47 55.10
N ILE A 331 17.01 47.15 54.85
CA ILE A 331 17.49 46.07 55.74
C ILE A 331 18.06 44.93 54.86
N ASN A 332 19.30 44.51 55.14
CA ASN A 332 19.98 43.27 54.66
C ASN A 332 20.17 42.34 55.89
N PRO A 333 20.56 41.05 55.80
CA PRO A 333 20.48 39.99 54.76
C PRO A 333 19.96 38.63 55.37
N PRO A 334 20.00 37.45 54.69
CA PRO A 334 21.21 36.62 54.79
C PRO A 334 21.59 35.87 53.50
N ASN A 335 22.85 35.43 53.54
CA ASN A 335 23.62 34.78 52.50
C ASN A 335 23.17 33.32 52.27
N SER A 336 22.58 33.01 51.11
CA SER A 336 22.49 31.65 50.56
C SER A 336 22.27 31.69 49.04
N GLY A 337 23.29 32.10 48.28
CA GLY A 337 23.24 32.09 46.82
C GLY A 337 23.49 30.69 46.25
N GLN A 338 22.52 29.78 46.34
CA GLN A 338 22.43 28.68 45.36
C GLN A 338 22.15 29.33 44.00
N LYS A 339 23.14 29.31 43.12
CA LYS A 339 22.99 29.82 41.76
C LYS A 339 22.07 28.86 41.00
N THR A 340 20.89 29.32 40.60
CA THR A 340 19.97 28.56 39.75
C THR A 340 20.67 28.29 38.42
N GLU A 341 21.16 27.08 38.23
CA GLU A 341 21.76 26.65 36.97
C GLU A 341 20.61 26.36 36.00
N ILE A 342 20.41 27.25 35.03
CA ILE A 342 19.41 27.07 33.98
C ILE A 342 19.96 25.99 33.04
N GLN A 343 19.39 24.79 33.13
CA GLN A 343 19.65 23.70 32.18
C GLN A 343 19.40 24.23 30.75
N PRO A 344 20.27 23.93 29.77
CA PRO A 344 20.06 24.36 28.39
C PRO A 344 18.71 23.85 27.86
N THR A 345 17.98 24.67 27.12
CA THR A 345 16.72 24.28 26.49
C THR A 345 16.93 23.06 25.61
N GLN A 346 16.36 21.93 26.00
CA GLN A 346 16.39 20.70 25.21
C GLN A 346 15.41 20.85 24.04
N VAL A 347 15.93 21.04 22.82
CA VAL A 347 15.09 21.01 21.61
C VAL A 347 14.78 19.54 21.33
N ILE A 348 13.51 19.17 21.44
CA ILE A 348 12.99 17.86 21.06
C ILE A 348 12.45 18.00 19.64
N ASP A 349 13.12 17.39 18.67
CA ASP A 349 12.64 17.35 17.29
C ASP A 349 11.42 16.40 17.23
N GLY A 350 10.22 16.97 17.15
CA GLY A 350 9.01 16.23 16.83
C GLY A 350 9.06 15.66 15.40
N PRO A 351 8.14 14.75 15.02
CA PRO A 351 8.08 14.24 13.66
C PRO A 351 7.86 15.38 12.66
N PHE A 352 8.72 15.46 11.64
CA PHE A 352 8.65 16.45 10.56
C PHE A 352 8.77 15.76 9.21
N ALA A 353 8.27 16.42 8.15
CA ALA A 353 8.38 15.91 6.79
C ALA A 353 9.79 16.11 6.21
N GLY A 354 10.34 15.08 5.58
CA GLY A 354 11.52 15.21 4.76
C GLY A 354 11.27 16.10 3.53
N ALA A 355 12.33 16.73 3.01
CA ALA A 355 12.27 17.52 1.80
C ALA A 355 11.81 16.69 0.59
N LYS A 356 11.27 17.34 -0.44
CA LYS A 356 10.67 16.65 -1.60
C LYS A 356 11.64 15.76 -2.38
N ASP A 357 12.94 16.05 -2.33
CA ASP A 357 14.00 15.33 -3.03
C ASP A 357 14.66 14.22 -2.19
N THR A 358 14.12 13.93 -1.00
CA THR A 358 14.67 12.91 -0.10
C THR A 358 14.28 11.49 -0.53
N VAL A 359 15.29 10.62 -0.64
CA VAL A 359 15.12 9.25 -1.13
C VAL A 359 15.90 8.28 -0.25
N VAL A 360 15.20 7.24 0.20
CA VAL A 360 15.77 6.06 0.85
C VAL A 360 15.56 4.87 -0.07
N ASN A 361 16.66 4.30 -0.57
CA ASN A 361 16.65 3.12 -1.42
C ASN A 361 17.20 1.94 -0.63
N ILE A 362 16.41 0.87 -0.49
CA ILE A 362 16.83 -0.38 0.16
C ILE A 362 16.64 -1.51 -0.83
N ASN A 363 17.70 -2.20 -1.23
CA ASN A 363 17.56 -3.24 -2.26
C ASN A 363 16.89 -4.53 -1.72
N ARG A 364 17.21 -4.95 -0.50
CA ARG A 364 16.62 -6.13 0.16
C ARG A 364 16.44 -5.90 1.65
N ILE A 365 15.30 -6.34 2.18
CA ILE A 365 15.05 -6.41 3.63
C ILE A 365 14.92 -7.88 4.02
N ASN A 366 15.68 -8.33 5.00
CA ASN A 366 15.45 -9.59 5.69
C ASN A 366 15.12 -9.32 7.16
N THR A 367 14.38 -10.25 7.75
CA THR A 367 14.27 -10.34 9.20
C THR A 367 14.91 -11.64 9.67
N ASN A 368 15.62 -11.58 10.77
CA ASN A 368 16.20 -12.71 11.46
C ASN A 368 15.39 -12.98 12.72
N ALA A 369 15.05 -14.25 12.93
CA ALA A 369 14.26 -14.71 14.05
C ALA A 369 14.90 -15.94 14.69
N ASP A 370 14.69 -16.12 15.99
CA ASP A 370 14.98 -17.37 16.69
C ASP A 370 13.70 -18.11 17.08
N GLY A 371 13.86 -19.25 17.76
CA GLY A 371 12.77 -20.08 18.24
C GLY A 371 12.03 -19.53 19.46
N THR A 372 12.31 -18.31 19.92
CA THR A 372 11.58 -17.76 21.08
C THR A 372 10.13 -17.44 20.73
N ILE A 373 9.24 -17.59 21.71
CA ILE A 373 7.80 -17.43 21.57
C ILE A 373 7.34 -16.28 22.46
N LYS A 374 6.51 -15.40 21.89
CA LYS A 374 5.85 -14.30 22.61
C LYS A 374 4.39 -14.23 22.21
N VAL A 375 3.49 -13.99 23.17
CA VAL A 375 2.06 -13.73 22.90
C VAL A 375 1.93 -12.50 22.01
N GLY A 376 1.21 -12.63 20.90
CA GLY A 376 1.09 -11.59 19.87
C GLY A 376 2.28 -11.50 18.90
N GLY A 377 3.34 -12.28 19.12
CA GLY A 377 4.50 -12.34 18.24
C GLY A 377 5.55 -11.26 18.50
N TYR A 378 6.49 -11.14 17.56
CA TYR A 378 7.50 -10.08 17.54
C TYR A 378 7.33 -9.20 16.30
N THR A 379 7.75 -7.94 16.41
CA THR A 379 7.66 -6.96 15.33
C THR A 379 9.01 -6.32 15.11
N ALA A 380 9.55 -6.52 13.90
CA ALA A 380 10.65 -5.72 13.38
C ALA A 380 10.07 -4.50 12.66
N SER A 381 10.72 -3.34 12.76
CA SER A 381 10.20 -2.11 12.15
C SER A 381 11.28 -1.29 11.43
N LEU A 382 10.89 -0.73 10.29
CA LEU A 382 11.61 0.31 9.56
C LEU A 382 10.70 1.52 9.45
N THR A 383 11.12 2.67 9.96
CA THR A 383 10.38 3.93 9.89
C THR A 383 11.22 5.00 9.21
N THR A 384 10.63 5.78 8.31
CA THR A 384 11.27 6.94 7.69
C THR A 384 10.29 8.09 7.46
N ASN A 385 10.81 9.31 7.27
CA ASN A 385 10.05 10.51 6.85
C ASN A 385 10.48 11.01 5.46
N ALA A 386 11.20 10.20 4.69
CA ALA A 386 11.62 10.58 3.34
C ALA A 386 10.42 10.73 2.38
N ALA A 387 10.53 11.58 1.36
CA ALA A 387 9.52 11.70 0.32
C ALA A 387 9.30 10.38 -0.44
N HIS A 388 10.37 9.60 -0.62
CA HIS A 388 10.32 8.31 -1.29
C HIS A 388 11.11 7.24 -0.52
N LEU A 389 10.42 6.15 -0.14
CA LEU A 389 11.04 4.90 0.29
C LEU A 389 10.88 3.87 -0.83
N ASN A 390 11.98 3.45 -1.45
CA ASN A 390 11.97 2.45 -2.51
C ASN A 390 12.63 1.15 -2.04
N ILE A 391 11.90 0.06 -2.14
CA ILE A 391 12.39 -1.30 -1.88
C ILE A 391 12.62 -1.98 -3.24
N GLY A 392 13.89 -2.28 -3.50
CA GLY A 392 14.34 -2.80 -4.79
C GLY A 392 13.93 -4.24 -5.07
N LYS A 393 14.47 -4.79 -6.16
CA LYS A 393 14.15 -6.13 -6.68
C LYS A 393 14.55 -7.26 -5.74
N GLY A 394 15.45 -7.01 -4.78
CA GLY A 394 15.79 -7.98 -3.74
C GLY A 394 14.61 -8.34 -2.83
N GLY A 395 13.58 -7.48 -2.78
CA GLY A 395 12.32 -7.73 -2.10
C GLY A 395 12.45 -7.80 -0.58
N ILE A 396 11.50 -8.49 0.04
CA ILE A 396 11.39 -8.58 1.49
C ILE A 396 11.27 -10.05 1.88
N ASN A 397 12.12 -10.49 2.82
CA ASN A 397 12.05 -11.80 3.43
C ASN A 397 11.71 -11.69 4.93
N LEU A 398 10.60 -12.32 5.32
CA LEU A 398 10.17 -12.45 6.71
C LEU A 398 10.50 -13.86 7.23
N SER A 399 11.47 -13.98 8.14
CA SER A 399 11.71 -15.25 8.82
C SER A 399 10.62 -15.49 9.86
N ASN A 400 10.02 -16.68 9.82
CA ASN A 400 8.89 -17.06 10.66
C ASN A 400 9.03 -18.53 11.10
N GLN A 401 9.00 -18.78 12.41
CA GLN A 401 9.28 -20.10 12.98
C GLN A 401 8.15 -20.60 13.89
N ALA A 402 8.14 -20.20 15.17
CA ALA A 402 7.25 -20.79 16.19
C ALA A 402 6.09 -19.89 16.62
N SER A 403 6.31 -18.58 16.74
CA SER A 403 5.24 -17.60 17.03
C SER A 403 5.18 -16.55 15.94
N GLY A 404 4.05 -15.83 15.86
CA GLY A 404 3.84 -14.85 14.79
C GLY A 404 5.00 -13.87 14.66
N ARG A 405 5.37 -13.54 13.43
CA ARG A 405 6.40 -12.55 13.11
C ARG A 405 5.79 -11.48 12.23
N SER A 406 6.12 -10.23 12.55
CA SER A 406 5.61 -9.07 11.82
C SER A 406 6.78 -8.21 11.36
N LEU A 407 6.67 -7.69 10.14
CA LEU A 407 7.52 -6.61 9.64
C LEU A 407 6.64 -5.39 9.37
N LEU A 408 6.94 -4.29 10.07
CA LEU A 408 6.34 -2.99 9.85
C LEU A 408 7.29 -2.12 9.00
N VAL A 409 6.82 -1.70 7.82
CA VAL A 409 7.50 -0.73 6.97
C VAL A 409 6.66 0.54 6.91
N GLU A 410 7.16 1.62 7.50
CA GLU A 410 6.43 2.86 7.68
C GLU A 410 7.17 4.04 7.05
N ASN A 411 6.46 4.79 6.21
CA ASN A 411 6.87 6.10 5.75
C ASN A 411 5.85 7.14 6.27
N LEU A 412 6.31 8.00 7.17
CA LEU A 412 5.48 8.96 7.90
C LEU A 412 4.87 10.01 6.97
N THR A 413 5.60 10.46 5.96
CA THR A 413 5.17 11.62 5.15
C THR A 413 5.13 11.35 3.65
N GLY A 414 5.94 10.41 3.17
CA GLY A 414 6.10 10.11 1.76
C GLY A 414 5.46 8.81 1.29
N ASN A 415 5.92 8.36 0.13
CA ASN A 415 5.43 7.18 -0.57
C ASN A 415 6.29 5.94 -0.26
N ILE A 416 5.72 4.76 -0.51
CA ILE A 416 6.45 3.47 -0.51
C ILE A 416 6.30 2.81 -1.87
N THR A 417 7.42 2.41 -2.46
CA THR A 417 7.47 1.58 -3.69
C THR A 417 8.14 0.26 -3.38
N VAL A 418 7.53 -0.86 -3.78
CA VAL A 418 8.10 -2.20 -3.62
C VAL A 418 8.17 -2.88 -4.99
N ASP A 419 9.39 -3.09 -5.47
CA ASP A 419 9.67 -3.68 -6.80
C ASP A 419 10.02 -5.18 -6.74
N GLY A 420 10.28 -5.71 -5.54
CA GLY A 420 10.61 -7.11 -5.29
C GLY A 420 9.45 -7.94 -4.74
N ALA A 421 9.68 -9.24 -4.60
CA ALA A 421 8.71 -10.18 -4.04
C ALA A 421 8.61 -10.07 -2.50
N LEU A 422 7.46 -10.47 -1.96
CA LEU A 422 7.30 -10.76 -0.54
C LEU A 422 7.52 -12.25 -0.30
N MET A 423 8.44 -12.58 0.60
CA MET A 423 8.87 -13.94 0.87
C MET A 423 8.75 -14.23 2.36
N VAL A 424 8.36 -15.47 2.69
CA VAL A 424 8.43 -15.99 4.05
C VAL A 424 9.42 -17.14 4.04
N ASN A 425 10.38 -17.15 4.96
CA ASN A 425 11.44 -18.16 5.04
C ASN A 425 12.19 -18.37 3.70
N ASN A 426 12.51 -17.26 3.02
CA ASN A 426 13.18 -17.18 1.72
C ASN A 426 12.40 -17.81 0.54
N GLN A 427 11.08 -18.00 0.68
CA GLN A 427 10.24 -18.57 -0.36
C GLN A 427 9.08 -17.64 -0.72
N VAL A 428 8.88 -17.41 -2.01
CA VAL A 428 7.67 -16.75 -2.56
C VAL A 428 6.50 -17.72 -2.42
N GLY A 429 5.36 -17.25 -1.91
CA GLY A 429 4.25 -18.15 -1.54
C GLY A 429 4.56 -19.03 -0.32
N GLY A 430 5.63 -18.72 0.43
CA GLY A 430 5.97 -19.41 1.68
C GLY A 430 4.79 -19.40 2.65
N TYR A 431 4.63 -20.49 3.40
CA TYR A 431 3.51 -20.68 4.33
C TYR A 431 3.93 -20.44 5.78
N ALA A 432 2.92 -20.21 6.61
CA ALA A 432 3.01 -20.13 8.05
C ALA A 432 2.05 -21.16 8.70
N LEU A 433 2.10 -21.26 10.03
CA LEU A 433 1.24 -22.16 10.80
C LEU A 433 0.17 -21.38 11.58
N ALA A 434 -0.92 -22.06 11.95
CA ALA A 434 -1.92 -21.50 12.84
C ALA A 434 -1.27 -21.07 14.17
N GLY A 435 -1.57 -19.85 14.65
CA GLY A 435 -0.93 -19.27 15.84
C GLY A 435 0.46 -18.67 15.61
N SER A 436 1.05 -18.88 14.42
CA SER A 436 2.35 -18.34 14.03
C SER A 436 2.27 -17.61 12.69
N SER A 437 1.30 -16.71 12.51
CA SER A 437 1.14 -15.99 11.24
C SER A 437 2.34 -15.11 10.91
N ALA A 438 2.67 -15.02 9.62
CA ALA A 438 3.64 -14.07 9.11
C ALA A 438 2.88 -12.82 8.62
N ASN A 439 3.23 -11.63 9.13
CA ASN A 439 2.47 -10.41 8.88
C ASN A 439 3.36 -9.33 8.24
N PHE A 440 3.01 -8.91 7.04
CA PHE A 440 3.59 -7.74 6.39
C PHE A 440 2.69 -6.53 6.64
N GLU A 441 3.21 -5.46 7.24
CA GLU A 441 2.46 -4.22 7.47
C GLU A 441 3.17 -3.05 6.80
N PHE A 442 2.44 -2.32 5.96
CA PHE A 442 2.92 -1.13 5.25
C PHE A 442 2.07 0.09 5.59
N LYS A 443 2.72 1.21 5.86
CA LYS A 443 2.07 2.48 6.14
C LYS A 443 2.76 3.61 5.38
N ALA A 444 2.02 4.36 4.56
CA ALA A 444 2.60 5.48 3.80
C ALA A 444 1.81 6.78 4.01
N GLY A 445 2.52 7.89 4.13
CA GLY A 445 1.94 9.21 4.41
C GLY A 445 1.06 9.20 5.66
N VAL A 446 1.54 8.59 6.74
CA VAL A 446 0.83 8.48 8.02
C VAL A 446 0.40 9.85 8.55
N ASP A 447 1.29 10.84 8.48
CA ASP A 447 1.03 12.19 9.01
C ASP A 447 0.42 13.10 7.96
N THR A 448 0.81 12.93 6.69
CA THR A 448 0.29 13.73 5.57
C THR A 448 -1.08 13.28 5.06
N LYS A 449 -1.49 12.05 5.39
CA LYS A 449 -2.72 11.36 4.91
C LYS A 449 -2.85 11.33 3.38
N ASN A 450 -1.73 11.48 2.67
CA ASN A 450 -1.68 11.55 1.21
C ASN A 450 -0.61 10.63 0.58
N GLY A 451 -0.11 9.65 1.34
CA GLY A 451 0.90 8.72 0.86
C GLY A 451 0.33 7.69 -0.12
N THR A 452 1.14 7.25 -1.06
CA THR A 452 0.83 6.13 -1.96
C THR A 452 1.74 4.94 -1.67
N ILE A 453 1.18 3.73 -1.67
CA ILE A 453 1.95 2.49 -1.70
C ILE A 453 1.80 1.86 -3.10
N ALA A 454 2.91 1.53 -3.74
CA ALA A 454 2.92 0.85 -5.03
C ALA A 454 3.68 -0.47 -4.94
N PHE A 455 3.00 -1.58 -5.23
CA PHE A 455 3.59 -2.91 -5.40
C PHE A 455 3.67 -3.24 -6.88
N ASN A 456 4.87 -3.11 -7.44
CA ASN A 456 5.12 -3.29 -8.87
C ASN A 456 5.39 -4.75 -9.25
N ASN A 457 5.61 -5.62 -8.27
CA ASN A 457 5.78 -7.06 -8.44
C ASN A 457 4.49 -7.82 -8.15
N ASN A 458 4.39 -9.05 -8.67
CA ASN A 458 3.30 -9.95 -8.32
C ASN A 458 3.51 -10.44 -6.88
N ILE A 459 2.47 -10.37 -6.06
CA ILE A 459 2.49 -10.84 -4.68
C ILE A 459 1.87 -12.23 -4.63
N SER A 460 2.55 -13.18 -3.99
CA SER A 460 2.01 -14.50 -3.69
C SER A 460 2.20 -14.80 -2.21
N LEU A 461 1.09 -15.03 -1.50
CA LEU A 461 1.07 -15.29 -0.06
C LEU A 461 0.58 -16.71 0.20
N GLY A 462 1.40 -17.50 0.90
CA GLY A 462 1.02 -18.84 1.33
C GLY A 462 0.07 -18.83 2.53
N ARG A 463 -0.23 -20.01 3.08
CA ARG A 463 -1.21 -20.17 4.17
C ARG A 463 -0.81 -19.37 5.42
N PHE A 464 -1.78 -18.72 6.09
CA PHE A 464 -1.55 -17.90 7.31
C PHE A 464 -0.55 -16.74 7.15
N VAL A 465 -0.36 -16.24 5.93
CA VAL A 465 0.44 -15.05 5.65
C VAL A 465 -0.49 -13.86 5.41
N ASN A 466 -0.29 -12.77 6.16
CA ASN A 466 -1.15 -11.60 6.15
C ASN A 466 -0.43 -10.40 5.54
N LEU A 467 -1.19 -9.56 4.84
CA LEU A 467 -0.73 -8.30 4.28
C LEU A 467 -1.66 -7.19 4.73
N LYS A 468 -1.10 -6.17 5.37
CA LYS A 468 -1.80 -4.96 5.76
C LYS A 468 -1.17 -3.76 5.09
N ALA A 469 -2.00 -2.92 4.46
CA ALA A 469 -1.54 -1.68 3.83
C ALA A 469 -2.44 -0.51 4.23
N SER A 470 -1.85 0.58 4.73
CA SER A 470 -2.55 1.80 5.13
C SER A 470 -1.92 3.02 4.45
N ALA A 471 -2.67 3.67 3.57
CA ALA A 471 -2.21 4.80 2.77
C ALA A 471 -3.40 5.58 2.21
N HIS A 472 -3.15 6.67 1.48
CA HIS A 472 -4.21 7.32 0.71
C HIS A 472 -4.68 6.42 -0.43
N THR A 473 -3.73 5.98 -1.25
CA THR A 473 -3.95 5.07 -2.38
C THR A 473 -2.98 3.90 -2.31
N VAL A 474 -3.46 2.70 -2.62
CA VAL A 474 -2.60 1.51 -2.76
C VAL A 474 -2.78 0.91 -4.14
N ASN A 475 -1.69 0.73 -4.86
CA ASN A 475 -1.66 0.15 -6.18
C ASN A 475 -0.94 -1.19 -6.14
N PHE A 476 -1.61 -2.22 -6.65
CA PHE A 476 -1.07 -3.55 -6.82
C PHE A 476 -1.08 -3.92 -8.29
N LYS A 477 -0.05 -4.66 -8.70
CA LYS A 477 -0.14 -5.54 -9.86
C LYS A 477 -1.05 -6.72 -9.53
N ASP A 478 -0.50 -7.90 -9.31
CA ASP A 478 -1.29 -9.10 -9.01
C ASP A 478 -1.10 -9.52 -7.55
N ILE A 479 -2.17 -10.03 -6.93
CA ILE A 479 -2.15 -10.66 -5.61
C ILE A 479 -2.71 -12.07 -5.73
N ASP A 480 -1.92 -13.07 -5.35
CA ASP A 480 -2.33 -14.47 -5.29
C ASP A 480 -2.30 -15.00 -3.86
N THR A 481 -3.49 -15.33 -3.36
CA THR A 481 -3.74 -16.03 -2.09
C THR A 481 -4.42 -17.38 -2.30
N GLY A 482 -4.59 -17.81 -3.56
CA GLY A 482 -5.39 -18.97 -3.94
C GLY A 482 -4.74 -20.32 -3.62
N ASN A 483 -3.41 -20.36 -3.44
CA ASN A 483 -2.68 -21.59 -3.08
C ASN A 483 -2.39 -21.69 -1.57
N GLY A 484 -2.75 -20.66 -0.78
CA GLY A 484 -2.49 -20.59 0.65
C GLY A 484 -3.72 -20.99 1.47
N GLY A 485 -4.60 -20.01 1.68
CA GLY A 485 -5.76 -20.10 2.56
C GLY A 485 -5.51 -19.51 3.95
N PHE A 486 -6.57 -19.03 4.60
CA PHE A 486 -6.52 -18.30 5.88
C PHE A 486 -5.66 -17.03 5.84
N ASN A 487 -5.68 -16.34 4.71
CA ASN A 487 -4.98 -15.07 4.51
C ASN A 487 -5.86 -13.90 4.95
N THR A 488 -5.25 -12.86 5.51
CA THR A 488 -5.87 -11.54 5.68
C THR A 488 -5.18 -10.50 4.82
N LEU A 489 -5.93 -9.91 3.90
CA LEU A 489 -5.60 -8.71 3.15
C LEU A 489 -6.33 -7.53 3.80
N ASP A 490 -5.65 -6.82 4.70
CA ASP A 490 -6.21 -5.68 5.43
C ASP A 490 -5.85 -4.36 4.76
N PHE A 491 -6.82 -3.80 4.06
CA PHE A 491 -6.76 -2.48 3.41
C PHE A 491 -7.78 -1.51 4.03
N SER A 492 -8.25 -1.79 5.24
CA SER A 492 -9.25 -0.96 5.95
C SER A 492 -8.73 0.45 6.28
N GLY A 493 -7.40 0.58 6.39
CA GLY A 493 -6.67 1.83 6.57
C GLY A 493 -6.44 2.63 5.30
N VAL A 494 -6.94 2.19 4.14
CA VAL A 494 -6.86 2.94 2.88
C VAL A 494 -7.98 3.97 2.81
N THR A 495 -7.63 5.25 2.62
CA THR A 495 -8.61 6.35 2.73
C THR A 495 -9.27 6.74 1.41
N ASN A 496 -8.64 6.51 0.27
CA ASN A 496 -9.20 6.82 -1.05
C ASN A 496 -9.54 5.56 -1.83
N LYS A 497 -8.54 4.84 -2.34
CA LYS A 497 -8.78 3.71 -3.25
C LYS A 497 -7.69 2.65 -3.25
N VAL A 498 -8.11 1.40 -3.37
CA VAL A 498 -7.24 0.25 -3.66
C VAL A 498 -7.40 -0.15 -5.12
N ASN A 499 -6.31 -0.18 -5.88
CA ASN A 499 -6.31 -0.65 -7.27
C ASN A 499 -5.55 -1.97 -7.36
N ILE A 500 -6.17 -3.02 -7.89
CA ILE A 500 -5.56 -4.33 -8.07
C ILE A 500 -5.77 -4.77 -9.52
N ASN A 501 -4.70 -5.15 -10.21
CA ASN A 501 -4.82 -5.69 -11.57
C ASN A 501 -5.47 -7.09 -11.55
N LYS A 502 -4.94 -8.02 -10.75
CA LYS A 502 -5.53 -9.35 -10.59
C LYS A 502 -5.52 -9.80 -9.15
N LEU A 503 -6.66 -10.26 -8.65
CA LEU A 503 -6.83 -10.82 -7.31
C LEU A 503 -7.25 -12.28 -7.42
N ILE A 504 -6.41 -13.20 -6.96
CA ILE A 504 -6.70 -14.64 -6.88
C ILE A 504 -6.91 -15.00 -5.41
N THR A 505 -8.06 -15.56 -5.10
CA THR A 505 -8.49 -15.84 -3.71
C THR A 505 -9.08 -17.24 -3.57
N ALA A 506 -9.07 -17.76 -2.36
CA ALA A 506 -9.78 -18.99 -2.01
C ALA A 506 -10.41 -18.90 -0.61
N SER A 507 -9.58 -18.90 0.45
CA SER A 507 -9.99 -18.58 1.83
C SER A 507 -9.27 -17.32 2.30
N THR A 508 -9.80 -16.17 1.88
CA THR A 508 -9.12 -14.88 2.05
C THR A 508 -10.06 -13.86 2.65
N ASN A 509 -9.67 -13.28 3.77
CA ASN A 509 -10.34 -12.10 4.34
C ASN A 509 -9.82 -10.84 3.63
N VAL A 510 -10.68 -10.12 2.92
CA VAL A 510 -10.36 -8.89 2.18
C VAL A 510 -11.07 -7.71 2.84
N ALA A 511 -10.39 -7.00 3.73
CA ALA A 511 -10.95 -5.82 4.38
C ALA A 511 -10.67 -4.58 3.54
N VAL A 512 -11.65 -4.13 2.73
CA VAL A 512 -11.49 -3.00 1.81
C VAL A 512 -12.78 -2.19 1.67
N LYS A 513 -12.64 -0.86 1.59
CA LYS A 513 -13.78 0.08 1.55
C LYS A 513 -14.10 0.65 0.17
N ASN A 514 -13.11 0.92 -0.66
CA ASN A 514 -13.28 1.44 -2.02
C ASN A 514 -12.18 0.89 -2.92
N PHE A 515 -12.56 0.23 -4.01
CA PHE A 515 -11.58 -0.46 -4.85
C PHE A 515 -11.93 -0.48 -6.34
N ASN A 516 -10.90 -0.73 -7.13
CA ASN A 516 -11.01 -1.19 -8.51
C ASN A 516 -10.16 -2.46 -8.67
N ILE A 517 -10.83 -3.60 -8.90
CA ILE A 517 -10.17 -4.86 -9.21
C ILE A 517 -10.40 -5.13 -10.70
N ASN A 518 -9.34 -5.25 -11.49
CA ASN A 518 -9.51 -5.52 -12.91
C ASN A 518 -9.93 -6.99 -13.17
N GLU A 519 -9.32 -7.97 -12.51
CA GLU A 519 -9.77 -9.37 -12.54
C GLU A 519 -9.81 -9.99 -11.13
N LEU A 520 -10.96 -10.52 -10.71
CA LEU A 520 -11.14 -11.33 -9.52
C LEU A 520 -11.31 -12.80 -9.94
N LEU A 521 -10.36 -13.66 -9.56
CA LEU A 521 -10.45 -15.11 -9.71
C LEU A 521 -10.73 -15.75 -8.34
N VAL A 522 -11.82 -16.49 -8.26
CA VAL A 522 -12.30 -17.13 -7.02
C VAL A 522 -12.14 -18.63 -7.14
N LYS A 523 -11.16 -19.16 -6.41
CA LYS A 523 -10.90 -20.61 -6.30
C LYS A 523 -11.74 -21.23 -5.19
N THR A 524 -11.71 -22.55 -5.11
CA THR A 524 -12.27 -23.33 -3.99
C THR A 524 -11.17 -24.11 -3.27
N ASN A 525 -11.37 -24.45 -2.00
CA ASN A 525 -10.36 -25.10 -1.15
C ASN A 525 -10.69 -26.58 -0.90
N GLY A 526 -10.81 -27.36 -1.97
CA GLY A 526 -11.06 -28.80 -1.87
C GLY A 526 -12.45 -29.10 -1.30
N ILE A 527 -12.53 -29.87 -0.20
CA ILE A 527 -13.79 -30.32 0.41
C ILE A 527 -14.16 -29.56 1.70
N SER A 528 -13.26 -28.74 2.23
CA SER A 528 -13.51 -27.98 3.47
C SER A 528 -14.63 -26.96 3.28
N VAL A 529 -15.55 -26.86 4.25
CA VAL A 529 -16.63 -25.86 4.26
C VAL A 529 -16.34 -24.77 5.30
N GLY A 530 -16.83 -23.56 5.06
CA GLY A 530 -16.54 -22.38 5.90
C GLY A 530 -15.29 -21.60 5.49
N GLU A 531 -14.61 -22.05 4.43
CA GLU A 531 -13.48 -21.37 3.80
C GLU A 531 -13.97 -20.62 2.55
N TYR A 532 -13.81 -19.29 2.52
CA TYR A 532 -14.30 -18.45 1.43
C TYR A 532 -13.59 -17.10 1.36
N THR A 533 -13.77 -16.40 0.25
CA THR A 533 -13.35 -15.00 0.08
C THR A 533 -14.35 -14.09 0.76
N ASN A 534 -13.93 -13.41 1.82
CA ASN A 534 -14.79 -12.55 2.63
C ASN A 534 -14.41 -11.08 2.45
N PHE A 535 -15.24 -10.31 1.75
CA PHE A 535 -15.15 -8.85 1.77
C PHE A 535 -15.76 -8.34 3.08
N SER A 536 -14.90 -8.12 4.07
CA SER A 536 -15.27 -7.96 5.48
C SER A 536 -15.48 -6.51 5.94
N GLU A 537 -15.52 -5.57 5.01
CA GLU A 537 -15.88 -4.18 5.27
C GLU A 537 -17.02 -3.71 4.36
N ASP A 538 -17.57 -2.54 4.66
CA ASP A 538 -18.52 -1.86 3.78
C ASP A 538 -17.77 -1.35 2.53
N ILE A 539 -18.15 -1.84 1.35
CA ILE A 539 -17.48 -1.53 0.07
C ILE A 539 -17.94 -0.19 -0.56
N GLY A 540 -18.76 0.59 0.14
CA GLY A 540 -19.26 1.89 -0.30
C GLY A 540 -20.11 1.81 -1.57
N ASN A 541 -19.98 2.83 -2.42
CA ASN A 541 -20.80 3.00 -3.65
C ASN A 541 -19.97 3.19 -4.94
N GLN A 542 -18.63 3.21 -4.83
CA GLN A 542 -17.71 3.43 -5.96
C GLN A 542 -16.87 2.19 -6.32
N SER A 543 -17.10 1.08 -5.61
CA SER A 543 -16.35 -0.15 -5.82
C SER A 543 -16.71 -0.81 -7.16
N ARG A 544 -15.67 -1.29 -7.84
CA ARG A 544 -15.78 -1.86 -9.18
C ARG A 544 -14.91 -3.11 -9.32
N ILE A 545 -15.46 -4.12 -9.99
CA ILE A 545 -14.71 -5.28 -10.49
C ILE A 545 -14.92 -5.34 -12.00
N ASN A 546 -13.87 -5.26 -12.82
CA ASN A 546 -14.09 -5.37 -14.26
C ASN A 546 -14.49 -6.79 -14.64
N THR A 547 -13.74 -7.81 -14.19
CA THR A 547 -14.06 -9.21 -14.47
C THR A 547 -14.10 -10.04 -13.19
N VAL A 548 -15.20 -10.75 -12.94
CA VAL A 548 -15.29 -11.82 -11.95
C VAL A 548 -15.24 -13.17 -12.66
N ARG A 549 -14.39 -14.08 -12.18
CA ARG A 549 -14.33 -15.48 -12.63
C ARG A 549 -14.39 -16.40 -11.43
N LEU A 550 -15.45 -17.20 -11.37
CA LEU A 550 -15.49 -18.34 -10.46
C LEU A 550 -14.78 -19.52 -11.12
N GLU A 551 -13.96 -20.23 -10.36
CA GLU A 551 -13.39 -21.52 -10.78
C GLU A 551 -14.36 -22.65 -10.38
N THR A 552 -14.33 -23.74 -11.15
CA THR A 552 -15.14 -24.93 -10.84
C THR A 552 -14.74 -25.49 -9.48
N GLY A 553 -15.71 -25.68 -8.60
CA GLY A 553 -15.50 -26.26 -7.29
C GLY A 553 -15.60 -27.78 -7.25
N THR A 554 -15.53 -28.33 -6.04
CA THR A 554 -15.69 -29.76 -5.81
C THR A 554 -17.14 -30.19 -6.01
N ARG A 555 -17.36 -31.21 -6.83
CA ARG A 555 -18.70 -31.69 -7.20
C ARG A 555 -19.58 -31.94 -5.97
N SER A 556 -20.80 -31.40 -6.01
CA SER A 556 -21.86 -31.55 -4.99
C SER A 556 -21.65 -30.75 -3.70
N ILE A 557 -20.60 -29.94 -3.57
CA ILE A 557 -20.30 -29.16 -2.35
C ILE A 557 -19.90 -27.73 -2.72
N TYR A 558 -20.47 -26.75 -2.01
CA TYR A 558 -20.04 -25.34 -2.10
C TYR A 558 -18.92 -25.05 -1.08
N SER A 559 -17.72 -25.55 -1.35
CA SER A 559 -16.54 -25.43 -0.46
C SER A 559 -15.74 -24.13 -0.64
N GLY A 560 -16.18 -23.24 -1.53
CA GLY A 560 -15.58 -21.93 -1.76
C GLY A 560 -16.55 -20.99 -2.46
N GLY A 561 -16.32 -19.70 -2.28
CA GLY A 561 -17.15 -18.65 -2.84
C GLY A 561 -16.79 -17.27 -2.32
N VAL A 562 -17.61 -16.29 -2.65
CA VAL A 562 -17.45 -14.90 -2.21
C VAL A 562 -18.62 -14.49 -1.33
N LYS A 563 -18.32 -13.77 -0.24
CA LYS A 563 -19.32 -13.13 0.61
C LYS A 563 -18.95 -11.69 0.90
N PHE A 564 -19.96 -10.83 1.00
CA PHE A 564 -19.80 -9.42 1.37
C PHE A 564 -20.47 -9.13 2.72
N LYS A 565 -19.81 -8.30 3.55
CA LYS A 565 -20.38 -7.76 4.79
C LYS A 565 -21.45 -6.70 4.51
N GLY A 566 -21.19 -5.78 3.59
CA GLY A 566 -22.11 -4.69 3.28
C GLY A 566 -21.62 -3.77 2.14
N GLY A 567 -22.51 -2.94 1.62
CA GLY A 567 -22.20 -1.87 0.67
C GLY A 567 -23.43 -1.36 -0.07
N GLU A 568 -23.33 -0.15 -0.61
CA GLU A 568 -24.43 0.49 -1.34
C GLU A 568 -24.46 0.07 -2.81
N LYS A 569 -23.29 -0.03 -3.46
CA LYS A 569 -23.21 -0.35 -4.89
C LYS A 569 -21.90 -1.04 -5.29
N LEU A 570 -22.03 -2.12 -6.06
CA LEU A 570 -20.94 -2.80 -6.74
C LEU A 570 -21.19 -2.86 -8.25
N VAL A 571 -20.25 -2.35 -9.04
CA VAL A 571 -20.32 -2.44 -10.51
C VAL A 571 -19.42 -3.58 -11.01
N ILE A 572 -19.98 -4.47 -11.81
CA ILE A 572 -19.28 -5.59 -12.46
C ILE A 572 -19.44 -5.47 -13.97
N ASN A 573 -18.37 -5.57 -14.77
CA ASN A 573 -18.54 -5.60 -16.23
C ASN A 573 -18.88 -6.99 -16.72
N ASP A 574 -17.97 -7.93 -16.48
CA ASP A 574 -18.08 -9.32 -16.90
C ASP A 574 -18.11 -10.24 -15.68
N PHE A 575 -19.13 -11.08 -15.59
CA PHE A 575 -19.28 -12.09 -14.57
C PHE A 575 -19.32 -13.47 -15.21
N TYR A 576 -18.33 -14.30 -14.86
CA TYR A 576 -18.24 -15.68 -15.30
C TYR A 576 -18.49 -16.63 -14.11
N TYR A 577 -19.66 -17.27 -14.08
CA TYR A 577 -20.01 -18.24 -13.06
C TYR A 577 -19.50 -19.65 -13.41
N ALA A 578 -19.28 -20.48 -12.39
CA ALA A 578 -18.81 -21.85 -12.51
C ALA A 578 -19.52 -22.75 -11.48
N PRO A 579 -19.65 -24.06 -11.73
CA PRO A 579 -20.38 -24.94 -10.85
C PRO A 579 -19.65 -25.17 -9.53
N TRP A 580 -20.42 -25.46 -8.48
CA TRP A 580 -19.95 -25.76 -7.12
C TRP A 580 -19.16 -24.63 -6.46
N ASN A 581 -19.46 -23.41 -6.88
CA ASN A 581 -18.92 -22.17 -6.34
C ASN A 581 -20.07 -21.16 -6.18
N TYR A 582 -19.93 -20.18 -5.29
CA TYR A 582 -21.00 -19.23 -5.00
C TYR A 582 -20.53 -17.78 -4.95
N PHE A 583 -21.46 -16.87 -5.21
CA PHE A 583 -21.28 -15.43 -5.07
C PHE A 583 -22.45 -14.84 -4.28
N ASP A 584 -22.18 -14.48 -3.03
CA ASP A 584 -23.15 -13.96 -2.07
C ASP A 584 -23.01 -12.45 -1.89
N ALA A 585 -23.76 -11.68 -2.68
CA ALA A 585 -23.86 -10.23 -2.62
C ALA A 585 -25.21 -9.76 -2.05
N ARG A 586 -25.86 -10.56 -1.19
CA ARG A 586 -27.13 -10.18 -0.54
C ARG A 586 -27.02 -8.97 0.37
N ASN A 587 -25.83 -8.69 0.90
CA ASN A 587 -25.60 -7.50 1.73
C ASN A 587 -25.15 -6.27 0.92
N ILE A 588 -24.98 -6.41 -0.40
CA ILE A 588 -24.75 -5.26 -1.28
C ILE A 588 -26.10 -4.81 -1.81
N LYS A 589 -26.49 -3.57 -1.50
CA LYS A 589 -27.82 -3.08 -1.85
C LYS A 589 -28.07 -3.15 -3.36
N ASN A 590 -27.13 -2.70 -4.19
CA ASN A 590 -27.24 -2.70 -5.64
C ASN A 590 -26.02 -3.34 -6.32
N VAL A 591 -26.24 -4.36 -7.14
CA VAL A 591 -25.22 -4.90 -8.05
C VAL A 591 -25.60 -4.58 -9.49
N GLU A 592 -24.66 -4.02 -10.25
CA GLU A 592 -24.85 -3.67 -11.66
C GLU A 592 -23.93 -4.48 -12.56
N ILE A 593 -24.51 -5.20 -13.52
CA ILE A 593 -23.77 -5.86 -14.60
C ILE A 593 -23.78 -4.94 -15.83
N THR A 594 -22.61 -4.59 -16.36
CA THR A 594 -22.50 -3.64 -17.48
C THR A 594 -22.25 -4.27 -18.84
N ASN A 595 -21.75 -5.52 -18.90
CA ASN A 595 -21.44 -6.18 -20.17
C ASN A 595 -21.97 -7.62 -20.26
N LYS A 596 -21.55 -8.53 -19.37
CA LYS A 596 -21.94 -9.94 -19.47
C LYS A 596 -22.07 -10.63 -18.12
N LEU A 597 -23.09 -11.47 -17.96
CA LEU A 597 -23.22 -12.48 -16.91
C LEU A 597 -23.41 -13.82 -17.62
N ALA A 598 -22.42 -14.71 -17.58
CA ALA A 598 -22.45 -15.96 -18.32
C ALA A 598 -21.68 -17.09 -17.66
N PHE A 599 -21.89 -18.31 -18.15
CA PHE A 599 -21.07 -19.45 -17.74
C PHE A 599 -19.62 -19.22 -18.17
N GLY A 600 -18.67 -19.67 -17.36
CA GLY A 600 -17.24 -19.54 -17.63
C GLY A 600 -16.83 -20.14 -18.98
N PRO A 601 -15.61 -19.85 -19.46
CA PRO A 601 -15.12 -20.26 -20.79
C PRO A 601 -15.00 -21.79 -21.00
N GLN A 602 -15.35 -22.61 -20.00
CA GLN A 602 -15.16 -24.08 -19.95
C GLN A 602 -16.23 -24.88 -20.73
N GLY A 603 -16.98 -24.25 -21.65
CA GLY A 603 -17.95 -24.93 -22.51
C GLY A 603 -19.41 -24.69 -22.13
N SER A 604 -20.28 -25.67 -22.36
CA SER A 604 -21.72 -25.55 -22.08
C SER A 604 -21.99 -25.57 -20.57
N PRO A 605 -23.01 -24.84 -20.06
CA PRO A 605 -23.36 -24.88 -18.64
C PRO A 605 -23.65 -26.29 -18.14
N TRP A 606 -23.10 -26.65 -16.97
CA TRP A 606 -23.33 -27.92 -16.28
C TRP A 606 -23.09 -27.76 -14.78
N GLY A 607 -23.72 -28.62 -13.95
CA GLY A 607 -23.64 -28.52 -12.49
C GLY A 607 -24.34 -27.27 -11.94
N THR A 608 -24.41 -27.10 -10.63
CA THR A 608 -25.12 -25.95 -10.05
C THR A 608 -24.15 -24.86 -9.60
N SER A 609 -24.40 -23.60 -9.99
CA SER A 609 -23.72 -22.42 -9.47
C SER A 609 -24.70 -21.55 -8.69
N GLN A 610 -24.28 -20.94 -7.59
CA GLN A 610 -25.17 -20.17 -6.73
C GLN A 610 -24.82 -18.68 -6.75
N LEU A 611 -25.72 -17.85 -7.28
CA LEU A 611 -25.57 -16.40 -7.28
C LEU A 611 -26.71 -15.78 -6.48
N MET A 612 -26.36 -14.96 -5.49
CA MET A 612 -27.33 -14.35 -4.58
C MET A 612 -27.13 -12.84 -4.53
N PHE A 613 -28.19 -12.09 -4.81
CA PHE A 613 -28.18 -10.63 -4.85
C PHE A 613 -29.33 -10.05 -4.03
N ASN A 614 -29.14 -8.84 -3.50
CA ASN A 614 -30.26 -8.02 -3.03
C ASN A 614 -30.99 -7.42 -4.25
N ASN A 615 -30.46 -6.35 -4.82
CA ASN A 615 -30.92 -5.83 -6.12
C ASN A 615 -29.90 -6.15 -7.21
N LEU A 616 -30.40 -6.57 -8.38
CA LEU A 616 -29.59 -6.84 -9.57
C LEU A 616 -30.09 -5.98 -10.73
N THR A 617 -29.17 -5.24 -11.34
CA THR A 617 -29.44 -4.45 -12.53
C THR A 617 -28.57 -4.92 -13.70
N LEU A 618 -29.19 -5.27 -14.81
CA LEU A 618 -28.53 -5.39 -16.11
C LEU A 618 -28.57 -4.02 -16.79
N ASN A 619 -27.41 -3.41 -17.00
CA ASN A 619 -27.30 -2.10 -17.67
C ASN A 619 -27.47 -2.21 -19.18
N SER A 620 -27.51 -1.06 -19.85
CA SER A 620 -27.69 -0.98 -21.30
C SER A 620 -26.62 -1.80 -22.02
N ASN A 621 -27.08 -2.69 -22.90
CA ASN A 621 -26.24 -3.64 -23.65
C ASN A 621 -25.62 -4.79 -22.86
N ALA A 622 -25.85 -4.88 -21.55
CA ALA A 622 -25.47 -6.08 -20.81
C ALA A 622 -26.24 -7.30 -21.32
N SER A 623 -25.58 -8.46 -21.30
CA SER A 623 -26.19 -9.75 -21.63
C SER A 623 -26.14 -10.70 -20.44
N MET A 624 -27.16 -11.53 -20.27
CA MET A 624 -27.23 -12.50 -19.19
C MET A 624 -27.64 -13.87 -19.73
N ASP A 625 -26.76 -14.86 -19.59
CA ASP A 625 -27.02 -16.25 -19.97
C ASP A 625 -27.58 -17.02 -18.75
N TYR A 626 -28.83 -17.45 -18.85
CA TYR A 626 -29.58 -18.04 -17.74
C TYR A 626 -30.21 -19.39 -18.09
N GLY A 627 -30.11 -20.35 -17.16
CA GLY A 627 -30.62 -21.71 -17.30
C GLY A 627 -30.76 -22.39 -15.94
N LYS A 628 -31.18 -23.66 -15.92
CA LYS A 628 -31.46 -24.42 -14.68
C LYS A 628 -30.22 -24.64 -13.80
N ASP A 629 -29.05 -24.60 -14.42
CA ASP A 629 -27.74 -24.82 -13.78
C ASP A 629 -27.25 -23.58 -13.02
N LEU A 630 -27.92 -22.43 -13.19
CA LEU A 630 -27.68 -21.22 -12.41
C LEU A 630 -28.79 -21.04 -11.36
N ASP A 631 -28.48 -21.35 -10.11
CA ASP A 631 -29.32 -20.99 -8.96
C ASP A 631 -29.15 -19.51 -8.66
N LEU A 632 -30.04 -18.70 -9.24
CA LEU A 632 -30.06 -17.25 -9.09
C LEU A 632 -31.15 -16.83 -8.10
N THR A 633 -30.72 -16.25 -6.99
CA THR A 633 -31.60 -15.66 -5.97
C THR A 633 -31.50 -14.14 -5.99
N ILE A 634 -32.63 -13.45 -6.16
CA ILE A 634 -32.74 -11.99 -6.09
C ILE A 634 -33.76 -11.64 -5.01
N GLN A 635 -33.30 -11.14 -3.86
CA GLN A 635 -34.17 -10.86 -2.70
C GLN A 635 -35.01 -9.59 -2.87
N GLY A 636 -34.43 -8.58 -3.52
CA GLY A 636 -35.03 -7.28 -3.77
C GLY A 636 -35.52 -7.15 -5.20
N HIS A 637 -35.01 -6.14 -5.90
CA HIS A 637 -35.45 -5.74 -7.22
C HIS A 637 -34.57 -6.32 -8.33
N PHE A 638 -35.20 -6.68 -9.44
CA PHE A 638 -34.51 -6.98 -10.70
C PHE A 638 -34.79 -5.88 -11.72
N THR A 639 -33.75 -5.24 -12.26
CA THR A 639 -33.90 -4.24 -13.31
C THR A 639 -33.19 -4.69 -14.57
N ASN A 640 -33.90 -4.86 -15.67
CA ASN A 640 -33.31 -4.99 -16.99
C ASN A 640 -33.41 -3.64 -17.72
N ASN A 641 -32.34 -2.86 -17.70
CA ASN A 641 -32.24 -1.57 -18.35
C ASN A 641 -31.64 -1.72 -19.75
N GLN A 642 -32.45 -2.12 -20.74
CA GLN A 642 -32.03 -2.27 -22.15
C GLN A 642 -30.93 -3.36 -22.37
N GLY A 643 -30.81 -4.29 -21.43
CA GLY A 643 -30.00 -5.51 -21.55
C GLY A 643 -30.77 -6.65 -22.22
N THR A 644 -30.08 -7.77 -22.48
CA THR A 644 -30.66 -8.96 -23.10
C THR A 644 -30.44 -10.19 -22.24
N MET A 645 -31.51 -10.84 -21.80
CA MET A 645 -31.45 -12.15 -21.15
C MET A 645 -31.54 -13.27 -22.20
N ASN A 646 -30.54 -14.13 -22.29
CA ASN A 646 -30.52 -15.33 -23.11
C ASN A 646 -30.90 -16.54 -22.24
N LEU A 647 -32.08 -17.09 -22.46
CA LEU A 647 -32.61 -18.23 -21.74
C LEU A 647 -32.31 -19.54 -22.48
N PHE A 648 -31.76 -20.51 -21.77
CA PHE A 648 -31.50 -21.84 -22.29
C PHE A 648 -32.69 -22.78 -22.09
N VAL A 649 -33.05 -23.50 -23.14
CA VAL A 649 -34.03 -24.58 -23.07
C VAL A 649 -33.31 -25.86 -22.63
N GLN A 650 -33.70 -26.38 -21.48
CA GLN A 650 -33.14 -27.59 -20.86
C GLN A 650 -34.29 -28.45 -20.36
N ASP A 651 -34.25 -29.76 -20.63
CA ASP A 651 -35.30 -30.72 -20.26
C ASP A 651 -36.72 -30.29 -20.70
N GLY A 652 -36.80 -29.66 -21.89
CA GLY A 652 -38.04 -29.18 -22.49
C GLY A 652 -38.68 -27.98 -21.79
N ARG A 653 -37.93 -27.24 -20.95
CA ARG A 653 -38.38 -26.07 -20.19
C ARG A 653 -37.30 -24.99 -20.14
N VAL A 654 -37.63 -23.82 -19.59
CA VAL A 654 -36.68 -22.79 -19.19
C VAL A 654 -36.75 -22.56 -17.67
N ALA A 655 -35.66 -22.09 -17.09
CA ALA A 655 -35.64 -21.68 -15.69
C ALA A 655 -36.39 -20.34 -15.51
N THR A 656 -37.16 -20.24 -14.42
CA THR A 656 -37.87 -19.00 -14.06
C THR A 656 -36.98 -18.10 -13.23
N LEU A 657 -36.74 -16.87 -13.68
CA LEU A 657 -36.12 -15.84 -12.86
C LEU A 657 -37.14 -15.29 -11.86
N ASN A 658 -36.84 -15.40 -10.57
CA ASN A 658 -37.69 -14.88 -9.51
C ASN A 658 -37.08 -13.61 -8.91
N ALA A 659 -37.82 -12.50 -8.93
CA ALA A 659 -37.48 -11.29 -8.19
C ALA A 659 -38.33 -11.23 -6.91
N GLY A 660 -37.70 -11.08 -5.75
CA GLY A 660 -38.40 -11.07 -4.46
C GLY A 660 -39.36 -9.90 -4.27
N HIS A 661 -39.11 -8.78 -4.95
CA HIS A 661 -39.95 -7.58 -4.95
C HIS A 661 -40.42 -7.23 -6.38
N GLN A 662 -39.93 -6.12 -6.95
CA GLN A 662 -40.34 -5.64 -8.28
C GLN A 662 -39.31 -6.03 -9.35
N ALA A 663 -39.80 -6.40 -10.53
CA ALA A 663 -39.00 -6.48 -11.74
C ALA A 663 -39.31 -5.28 -12.67
N SER A 664 -38.29 -4.65 -13.23
CA SER A 664 -38.43 -3.51 -14.14
C SER A 664 -37.82 -3.84 -15.50
N MET A 665 -38.65 -3.82 -16.54
CA MET A 665 -38.26 -4.08 -17.93
C MET A 665 -38.23 -2.77 -18.70
N MET A 666 -37.04 -2.21 -18.88
CA MET A 666 -36.85 -0.92 -19.57
C MET A 666 -36.34 -1.17 -20.98
N PHE A 667 -37.00 -0.59 -21.98
CA PHE A 667 -36.67 -0.74 -23.39
C PHE A 667 -36.78 0.57 -24.14
N ASN A 668 -36.17 0.62 -25.31
CA ASN A 668 -36.26 1.73 -26.25
C ASN A 668 -36.80 1.22 -27.60
N ASN A 669 -37.00 2.16 -28.53
CA ASN A 669 -37.42 1.87 -29.91
C ASN A 669 -36.24 1.75 -30.89
N MET A 670 -35.01 1.51 -30.41
CA MET A 670 -33.87 1.31 -31.29
C MET A 670 -33.99 -0.01 -32.05
N ILE A 671 -33.78 0.09 -33.35
CA ILE A 671 -33.76 -1.05 -34.27
C ILE A 671 -32.33 -1.62 -34.32
N ASP A 672 -32.21 -2.93 -34.13
CA ASP A 672 -30.99 -3.67 -34.39
C ASP A 672 -30.82 -3.82 -35.91
N ASN A 673 -29.82 -3.14 -36.48
CA ASN A 673 -29.54 -3.15 -37.91
C ASN A 673 -29.30 -4.55 -38.49
N THR A 674 -28.86 -5.51 -37.65
CA THR A 674 -28.64 -6.90 -38.07
C THR A 674 -29.96 -7.60 -38.37
N THR A 675 -30.96 -7.36 -37.52
CA THR A 675 -32.27 -8.03 -37.62
C THR A 675 -33.31 -7.19 -38.36
N GLY A 676 -33.14 -5.87 -38.42
CA GLY A 676 -34.16 -4.94 -38.94
C GLY A 676 -35.36 -4.77 -38.01
N PHE A 677 -35.23 -5.14 -36.74
CA PHE A 677 -36.31 -5.08 -35.73
C PHE A 677 -35.80 -4.62 -34.37
N TYR A 678 -36.70 -4.42 -33.40
CA TYR A 678 -36.31 -4.02 -32.04
C TYR A 678 -35.36 -5.04 -31.39
N LYS A 679 -34.36 -4.54 -30.67
CA LYS A 679 -33.43 -5.38 -29.88
C LYS A 679 -34.22 -6.17 -28.82
N PRO A 680 -34.10 -7.51 -28.76
CA PRO A 680 -34.79 -8.29 -27.74
C PRO A 680 -34.25 -8.03 -26.33
N LEU A 681 -35.16 -7.91 -25.36
CA LEU A 681 -34.86 -7.91 -23.93
C LEU A 681 -34.73 -9.32 -23.36
N ILE A 682 -35.47 -10.27 -23.92
CA ILE A 682 -35.39 -11.70 -23.60
C ILE A 682 -35.31 -12.48 -24.91
N LYS A 683 -34.37 -13.42 -24.98
CA LYS A 683 -34.17 -14.36 -26.08
C LYS A 683 -34.25 -15.77 -25.53
N ILE A 684 -35.10 -16.62 -26.12
CA ILE A 684 -35.13 -18.06 -25.83
C ILE A 684 -34.49 -18.77 -27.02
N ASN A 685 -33.31 -19.34 -26.82
CA ASN A 685 -32.61 -20.10 -27.85
C ASN A 685 -33.08 -21.55 -27.85
N ASN A 686 -33.13 -22.17 -29.03
CA ASN A 686 -33.63 -23.53 -29.22
C ASN A 686 -35.08 -23.73 -28.71
N ALA A 687 -35.93 -22.72 -28.93
CA ALA A 687 -37.31 -22.69 -28.46
C ALA A 687 -38.19 -23.80 -29.04
N GLN A 688 -37.80 -24.41 -30.18
CA GLN A 688 -38.45 -25.59 -30.74
C GLN A 688 -38.42 -26.82 -29.80
N ASN A 689 -37.48 -26.85 -28.86
CA ASN A 689 -37.34 -27.92 -27.89
C ASN A 689 -38.23 -27.72 -26.64
N LEU A 690 -38.96 -26.60 -26.54
CA LEU A 690 -39.90 -26.39 -25.44
C LEU A 690 -41.05 -27.39 -25.52
N THR A 691 -41.49 -27.87 -24.35
CA THR A 691 -42.68 -28.73 -24.25
C THR A 691 -43.87 -27.96 -24.81
N LYS A 692 -44.50 -28.50 -25.85
CA LYS A 692 -45.61 -27.83 -26.52
C LYS A 692 -46.87 -27.75 -25.64
N ASN A 693 -47.71 -26.76 -25.92
CA ASN A 693 -49.01 -26.53 -25.28
C ASN A 693 -48.91 -26.40 -23.75
N LYS A 694 -47.75 -25.97 -23.26
CA LYS A 694 -47.46 -25.77 -21.84
C LYS A 694 -46.96 -24.35 -21.63
N GLU A 695 -47.41 -23.72 -20.55
CA GLU A 695 -46.89 -22.42 -20.14
C GLU A 695 -45.50 -22.59 -19.51
N HIS A 696 -44.54 -21.82 -20.01
CA HIS A 696 -43.18 -21.71 -19.51
C HIS A 696 -42.96 -20.31 -18.94
N VAL A 697 -42.88 -20.21 -17.62
CA VAL A 697 -42.69 -18.92 -16.93
C VAL A 697 -41.23 -18.49 -17.02
N LEU A 698 -40.99 -17.30 -17.56
CA LEU A 698 -39.66 -16.73 -17.77
C LEU A 698 -39.23 -15.87 -16.57
N VAL A 699 -40.13 -15.00 -16.12
CA VAL A 699 -39.90 -14.05 -15.02
C VAL A 699 -41.15 -14.01 -14.15
N ARG A 700 -40.94 -14.04 -12.82
CA ARG A 700 -41.98 -13.88 -11.81
C ARG A 700 -41.54 -12.85 -10.77
N ALA A 701 -42.45 -11.94 -10.42
CA ALA A 701 -42.22 -10.90 -9.40
C ALA A 701 -43.54 -10.50 -8.73
N ARG A 702 -43.48 -9.72 -7.64
CA ARG A 702 -44.68 -9.14 -7.01
C ARG A 702 -45.32 -8.06 -7.89
N ASN A 703 -44.47 -7.30 -8.58
CA ASN A 703 -44.87 -6.32 -9.58
C ASN A 703 -43.88 -6.34 -10.74
N ILE A 704 -44.35 -6.24 -11.98
CA ILE A 704 -43.55 -6.12 -13.19
C ILE A 704 -43.93 -4.82 -13.89
N ASP A 705 -42.99 -3.89 -13.92
CA ASP A 705 -43.12 -2.61 -14.62
C ASP A 705 -42.47 -2.67 -15.99
N TYR A 706 -43.14 -2.08 -16.97
CA TYR A 706 -42.67 -1.96 -18.36
C TYR A 706 -42.47 -0.48 -18.65
N ASN A 707 -41.25 -0.08 -18.98
CA ASN A 707 -40.89 1.33 -19.14
C ASN A 707 -40.26 1.56 -20.51
N LEU A 708 -40.85 2.47 -21.29
CA LEU A 708 -40.23 2.96 -22.52
C LEU A 708 -39.31 4.14 -22.16
N VAL A 709 -38.00 4.00 -22.38
CA VAL A 709 -37.02 5.07 -22.14
C VAL A 709 -36.73 5.85 -23.43
N GLY A 710 -36.69 7.17 -23.31
CA GLY A 710 -36.23 8.07 -24.38
C GLY A 710 -34.73 7.92 -24.63
N VAL A 711 -34.32 8.01 -25.90
CA VAL A 711 -32.91 8.01 -26.28
C VAL A 711 -32.28 9.35 -25.87
N GLN A 712 -31.09 9.34 -25.27
CA GLN A 712 -30.32 10.58 -25.02
C GLN A 712 -30.18 11.36 -26.34
N GLY A 713 -30.73 12.57 -26.40
CA GLY A 713 -30.72 13.44 -27.59
C GLY A 713 -32.00 13.45 -28.43
N ALA A 714 -33.01 12.64 -28.09
CA ALA A 714 -34.37 12.77 -28.62
C ALA A 714 -35.20 13.67 -27.68
N SER A 715 -35.83 14.74 -28.20
CA SER A 715 -36.72 15.58 -27.40
C SER A 715 -37.85 14.74 -26.80
N TYR A 716 -38.17 14.98 -25.53
CA TYR A 716 -39.29 14.37 -24.80
C TYR A 716 -40.67 14.74 -25.38
N ASP A 717 -40.72 15.62 -26.38
CA ASP A 717 -41.96 16.27 -26.86
C ASP A 717 -42.86 15.41 -27.76
N ASN A 718 -42.50 14.16 -28.05
CA ASN A 718 -43.35 13.24 -28.82
C ASN A 718 -43.65 11.92 -28.09
N ILE A 719 -43.66 11.93 -26.75
CA ILE A 719 -44.45 10.95 -25.99
C ILE A 719 -45.87 11.54 -25.80
N SER A 720 -46.50 12.01 -26.90
CA SER A 720 -47.95 12.10 -26.89
C SER A 720 -48.44 10.67 -26.79
N ALA A 721 -49.10 10.35 -25.69
CA ALA A 721 -49.80 9.10 -25.46
C ALA A 721 -50.52 8.62 -26.73
N SER A 722 -49.88 7.72 -27.48
CA SER A 722 -50.63 6.75 -28.26
C SER A 722 -50.97 5.65 -27.26
N ASN A 723 -52.26 5.38 -27.08
CA ASN A 723 -52.80 4.25 -26.31
C ASN A 723 -52.20 2.93 -26.80
N THR A 724 -50.98 2.62 -26.39
CA THR A 724 -50.25 1.41 -26.76
C THR A 724 -49.81 0.76 -25.47
N ASN A 725 -50.41 -0.38 -25.18
CA ASN A 725 -50.11 -1.17 -23.99
C ASN A 725 -48.60 -1.51 -23.97
N LEU A 726 -47.85 -0.96 -23.00
CA LEU A 726 -46.40 -1.18 -22.86
C LEU A 726 -46.06 -2.68 -22.75
N GLN A 727 -46.99 -3.48 -22.24
CA GLN A 727 -46.87 -4.94 -22.21
C GLN A 727 -46.88 -5.54 -23.62
N GLU A 728 -47.72 -5.03 -24.53
CA GLU A 728 -47.76 -5.47 -25.94
C GLU A 728 -46.48 -5.07 -26.67
N GLN A 729 -45.95 -3.86 -26.43
CA GLN A 729 -44.65 -3.46 -26.98
C GLN A 729 -43.50 -4.33 -26.43
N PHE A 730 -43.57 -4.73 -25.17
CA PHE A 730 -42.60 -5.65 -24.58
C PHE A 730 -42.66 -7.04 -25.24
N LYS A 731 -43.86 -7.57 -25.57
CA LYS A 731 -44.00 -8.87 -26.25
C LYS A 731 -43.27 -8.92 -27.60
N GLU A 732 -43.11 -7.79 -28.28
CA GLU A 732 -42.33 -7.69 -29.52
C GLU A 732 -40.81 -7.78 -29.29
N ARG A 733 -40.35 -7.54 -28.05
CA ARG A 733 -38.96 -7.62 -27.59
C ARG A 733 -38.65 -8.90 -26.82
N LEU A 734 -39.62 -9.81 -26.71
CA LEU A 734 -39.43 -11.19 -26.27
C LEU A 734 -39.31 -12.07 -27.52
N ALA A 735 -38.12 -12.57 -27.81
CA ALA A 735 -37.81 -13.32 -29.05
C ALA A 735 -37.58 -14.80 -28.78
N LEU A 736 -38.12 -15.67 -29.64
CA LEU A 736 -37.92 -17.12 -29.59
C LEU A 736 -37.21 -17.55 -30.87
N TYR A 737 -36.15 -18.33 -30.73
CA TYR A 737 -35.31 -18.74 -31.86
C TYR A 737 -35.31 -20.26 -32.03
N ASN A 738 -35.43 -20.70 -33.29
CA ASN A 738 -35.22 -22.07 -33.74
C ASN A 738 -34.03 -22.08 -34.71
N ASN A 739 -32.95 -22.78 -34.36
CA ASN A 739 -31.70 -22.84 -35.14
C ASN A 739 -31.23 -21.44 -35.60
N ASN A 740 -31.12 -20.50 -34.66
CA ASN A 740 -30.74 -19.08 -34.85
C ASN A 740 -31.74 -18.22 -35.66
N ASN A 741 -32.84 -18.79 -36.16
CA ASN A 741 -33.89 -18.03 -36.85
C ASN A 741 -35.05 -17.74 -35.90
N ARG A 742 -35.55 -16.50 -35.94
CA ARG A 742 -36.64 -16.05 -35.06
C ARG A 742 -37.96 -16.68 -35.49
N MET A 743 -38.65 -17.38 -34.59
CA MET A 743 -39.88 -18.14 -34.87
C MET A 743 -41.16 -17.50 -34.29
N ASP A 744 -41.02 -16.57 -33.34
CA ASP A 744 -42.16 -15.84 -32.74
C ASP A 744 -42.68 -14.73 -33.65
N ILE A 745 -41.75 -13.99 -34.27
CA ILE A 745 -42.02 -12.92 -35.20
C ILE A 745 -41.06 -13.08 -36.37
N CYS A 746 -41.60 -13.36 -37.55
CA CYS A 746 -40.82 -13.37 -38.78
C CYS A 746 -40.66 -11.95 -39.28
N VAL A 747 -39.44 -11.44 -39.20
CA VAL A 747 -39.06 -10.10 -39.66
C VAL A 747 -38.56 -10.22 -41.09
N VAL A 748 -39.33 -9.72 -42.06
CA VAL A 748 -38.99 -9.82 -43.49
C VAL A 748 -38.64 -8.44 -44.03
N ARG A 749 -37.35 -8.19 -44.24
CA ARG A 749 -36.88 -6.89 -44.78
C ARG A 749 -37.27 -6.75 -46.24
N LYS A 750 -37.39 -5.50 -46.70
CA LYS A 750 -37.76 -5.18 -48.08
C LYS A 750 -36.75 -5.79 -49.07
N ASN A 751 -37.24 -6.40 -50.16
CA ASN A 751 -36.43 -7.05 -51.19
C ASN A 751 -35.51 -8.17 -50.66
N ASN A 752 -35.89 -8.89 -49.60
CA ASN A 752 -35.07 -9.95 -49.01
C ASN A 752 -35.79 -11.29 -48.87
N LEU A 753 -35.76 -12.08 -49.94
CA LEU A 753 -36.31 -13.44 -49.96
C LEU A 753 -35.62 -14.42 -48.99
N ASN A 754 -34.39 -14.13 -48.53
CA ASN A 754 -33.71 -14.98 -47.54
C ASN A 754 -34.37 -14.88 -46.16
N ASP A 755 -34.94 -13.73 -45.80
CA ASP A 755 -35.68 -13.58 -44.54
C ASP A 755 -36.96 -14.45 -44.57
N ILE A 756 -37.59 -14.63 -45.74
CA ILE A 756 -38.73 -15.54 -45.95
C ILE A 756 -38.30 -17.00 -45.78
N LYS A 757 -37.19 -17.40 -46.39
CA LYS A 757 -36.64 -18.76 -46.22
C LYS A 757 -36.26 -19.03 -44.77
N ALA A 758 -35.62 -18.07 -44.10
CA ALA A 758 -35.26 -18.16 -42.69
C ALA A 758 -36.50 -18.32 -41.80
N CYS A 759 -37.56 -17.54 -42.06
CA CYS A 759 -38.86 -17.72 -41.39
C CYS A 759 -39.43 -19.11 -41.64
N GLY A 760 -39.46 -19.57 -42.90
CA GLY A 760 -39.94 -20.90 -43.29
C GLY A 760 -39.19 -22.03 -42.57
N MET A 761 -37.87 -21.93 -42.46
CA MET A 761 -37.04 -22.86 -41.67
C MET A 761 -37.36 -22.79 -40.18
N ALA A 762 -37.53 -21.58 -39.62
CA ALA A 762 -37.82 -21.38 -38.20
C ALA A 762 -39.17 -22.00 -37.77
N ILE A 763 -40.19 -21.88 -38.61
CA ILE A 763 -41.54 -22.37 -38.31
C ILE A 763 -41.84 -23.76 -38.86
N GLY A 764 -40.94 -24.32 -39.70
CA GLY A 764 -41.11 -25.63 -40.32
C GLY A 764 -42.03 -25.65 -41.54
N ASN A 765 -42.22 -24.52 -42.23
CA ASN A 765 -43.06 -24.41 -43.42
C ASN A 765 -42.21 -24.58 -44.71
N GLN A 766 -42.24 -25.77 -45.30
CA GLN A 766 -41.48 -26.10 -46.52
C GLN A 766 -41.92 -25.28 -47.74
N SER A 767 -43.19 -24.84 -47.80
CA SER A 767 -43.68 -24.01 -48.90
C SER A 767 -42.97 -22.65 -48.93
N MET A 768 -42.72 -22.05 -47.76
CA MET A 768 -41.95 -20.79 -47.65
C MET A 768 -40.48 -20.96 -48.01
N VAL A 769 -39.90 -22.13 -47.73
CA VAL A 769 -38.48 -22.43 -48.05
C VAL A 769 -38.30 -22.66 -49.55
N ASN A 770 -39.17 -23.46 -50.16
CA ASN A 770 -39.07 -23.88 -51.56
C ASN A 770 -39.60 -22.80 -52.52
N ASN A 771 -40.64 -22.05 -52.12
CA ASN A 771 -41.32 -21.06 -52.96
C ASN A 771 -41.42 -19.69 -52.24
N PRO A 772 -40.29 -19.03 -51.92
CA PRO A 772 -40.30 -17.78 -51.15
C PRO A 772 -41.04 -16.64 -51.87
N ASP A 773 -41.08 -16.65 -53.21
CA ASP A 773 -41.78 -15.63 -54.01
C ASP A 773 -43.29 -15.57 -53.72
N ASN A 774 -43.91 -16.69 -53.34
CA ASN A 774 -45.34 -16.77 -52.98
C ASN A 774 -45.68 -15.98 -51.71
N TYR A 775 -44.66 -15.58 -50.94
CA TYR A 775 -44.79 -14.88 -49.67
C TYR A 775 -44.26 -13.44 -49.74
N LYS A 776 -44.05 -12.88 -50.95
CA LYS A 776 -43.60 -11.49 -51.15
C LYS A 776 -44.49 -10.45 -50.48
N TYR A 777 -45.76 -10.75 -50.23
CA TYR A 777 -46.66 -9.88 -49.48
C TYR A 777 -46.21 -9.61 -48.02
N LEU A 778 -45.24 -10.38 -47.50
CA LEU A 778 -44.60 -10.18 -46.20
C LEU A 778 -43.42 -9.20 -46.23
N GLU A 779 -42.89 -8.83 -47.40
CA GLU A 779 -41.75 -7.92 -47.48
C GLU A 779 -42.05 -6.56 -46.82
N GLY A 780 -41.11 -6.07 -46.01
CA GLY A 780 -41.27 -4.85 -45.23
C GLY A 780 -42.22 -5.00 -44.03
N LYS A 781 -42.62 -6.23 -43.68
CA LYS A 781 -43.51 -6.53 -42.55
C LYS A 781 -42.86 -7.48 -41.54
N ALA A 782 -43.37 -7.41 -40.31
CA ALA A 782 -43.17 -8.38 -39.25
C ALA A 782 -44.46 -9.22 -39.09
N TRP A 783 -44.38 -10.52 -39.33
CA TRP A 783 -45.50 -11.44 -39.15
C TRP A 783 -45.42 -12.13 -37.78
N LYS A 784 -46.50 -12.05 -36.99
CA LYS A 784 -46.59 -12.65 -35.66
C LYS A 784 -47.12 -14.08 -35.78
N ASN A 785 -46.37 -15.06 -35.27
CA ASN A 785 -46.78 -16.47 -35.29
C ASN A 785 -47.82 -16.74 -34.21
N THR A 786 -49.07 -16.98 -34.62
CA THR A 786 -50.19 -17.25 -33.70
C THR A 786 -50.08 -18.57 -32.94
N GLY A 787 -49.19 -19.47 -33.38
CA GLY A 787 -48.83 -20.69 -32.64
C GLY A 787 -48.02 -20.44 -31.38
N ILE A 788 -47.56 -19.22 -31.13
CA ILE A 788 -46.78 -18.84 -29.95
C ILE A 788 -47.55 -17.75 -29.19
N ASN A 789 -48.01 -18.08 -27.99
CA ASN A 789 -48.63 -17.12 -27.09
C ASN A 789 -47.59 -16.57 -26.10
N LYS A 790 -47.66 -15.25 -25.83
CA LYS A 790 -46.76 -14.55 -24.90
C LYS A 790 -47.59 -13.84 -23.84
N THR A 791 -47.30 -14.13 -22.58
CA THR A 791 -47.87 -13.44 -21.41
C THR A 791 -46.88 -12.39 -20.94
N ALA A 792 -47.36 -11.16 -20.75
CA ALA A 792 -46.62 -10.06 -20.12
C ALA A 792 -47.64 -9.26 -19.30
N ASN A 793 -47.74 -9.54 -18.01
CA ASN A 793 -48.66 -8.86 -17.10
C ASN A 793 -47.89 -8.33 -15.88
N SER A 794 -48.58 -7.74 -14.91
CA SER A 794 -47.96 -7.12 -13.72
C SER A 794 -47.28 -8.11 -12.76
N THR A 795 -47.32 -9.42 -12.97
CA THR A 795 -46.69 -10.39 -12.05
C THR A 795 -45.86 -11.47 -12.76
N THR A 796 -46.14 -11.70 -14.05
CA THR A 796 -45.65 -12.87 -14.79
C THR A 796 -45.33 -12.50 -16.23
N ILE A 797 -44.15 -12.94 -16.68
CA ILE A 797 -43.78 -13.03 -18.10
C ILE A 797 -43.63 -14.51 -18.44
N ALA A 798 -44.36 -15.00 -19.44
CA ALA A 798 -44.37 -16.41 -19.83
C ALA A 798 -44.56 -16.59 -21.33
N VAL A 799 -44.27 -17.80 -21.82
CA VAL A 799 -44.52 -18.21 -23.21
C VAL A 799 -45.23 -19.56 -23.25
N ASN A 800 -46.10 -19.75 -24.23
CA ASN A 800 -46.67 -21.06 -24.55
C ASN A 800 -46.46 -21.30 -26.05
N VAL A 801 -45.71 -22.36 -26.37
CA VAL A 801 -45.40 -22.75 -27.74
C VAL A 801 -46.34 -23.88 -28.15
N GLY A 802 -47.26 -23.62 -29.07
CA GLY A 802 -48.15 -24.60 -29.67
C GLY A 802 -47.61 -25.14 -30.99
N ASN A 803 -48.52 -25.46 -31.91
CA ASN A 803 -48.15 -25.74 -33.30
C ASN A 803 -47.99 -24.43 -34.07
N ASN A 804 -46.87 -24.30 -34.81
CA ASN A 804 -46.63 -23.10 -35.61
C ASN A 804 -47.75 -22.90 -36.64
N SER A 805 -48.18 -21.66 -36.76
CA SER A 805 -49.10 -21.24 -37.83
C SER A 805 -48.33 -20.93 -39.12
N ALA A 806 -49.04 -20.81 -40.24
CA ALA A 806 -48.47 -20.33 -41.50
C ALA A 806 -49.06 -18.95 -41.86
N PRO A 807 -48.26 -18.03 -42.41
CA PRO A 807 -48.78 -16.75 -42.88
C PRO A 807 -49.71 -16.94 -44.09
N THR A 808 -50.79 -16.17 -44.13
CA THR A 808 -51.70 -16.07 -45.28
C THR A 808 -51.81 -14.60 -45.71
N GLU A 809 -52.01 -14.37 -47.01
CA GLU A 809 -51.96 -13.03 -47.63
C GLU A 809 -52.90 -12.00 -46.98
N ASN A 810 -54.08 -12.45 -46.51
CA ASN A 810 -55.09 -11.62 -45.82
C ASN A 810 -55.34 -12.05 -44.36
N GLY A 811 -54.37 -12.70 -43.70
CA GLY A 811 -54.54 -13.30 -42.38
C GLY A 811 -54.47 -12.36 -41.17
N GLY A 812 -54.29 -11.04 -41.36
CA GLY A 812 -54.34 -10.01 -40.31
C GLY A 812 -53.16 -9.97 -39.32
N ASN A 813 -52.28 -10.97 -39.27
CA ASN A 813 -51.21 -11.10 -38.27
C ASN A 813 -49.88 -10.41 -38.66
N THR A 814 -49.92 -9.37 -39.48
CA THR A 814 -48.73 -8.64 -39.95
C THR A 814 -48.74 -7.18 -39.50
N THR A 815 -47.60 -6.68 -39.05
CA THR A 815 -47.36 -5.24 -38.80
C THR A 815 -46.23 -4.74 -39.69
N ASN A 816 -46.22 -3.45 -40.06
CA ASN A 816 -45.08 -2.88 -40.79
C ASN A 816 -43.80 -2.94 -39.94
N LEU A 817 -42.64 -3.09 -40.58
CA LEU A 817 -41.37 -3.00 -39.86
C LEU A 817 -41.19 -1.62 -39.23
N PRO A 818 -40.62 -1.54 -38.02
CA PRO A 818 -40.26 -0.26 -37.44
C PRO A 818 -39.22 0.43 -38.34
N THR A 819 -39.29 1.75 -38.40
CA THR A 819 -38.29 2.56 -39.11
C THR A 819 -37.63 3.52 -38.13
N ASN A 820 -36.30 3.56 -38.13
CA ASN A 820 -35.56 4.62 -37.46
C ASN A 820 -35.79 5.87 -38.32
N ALA A 821 -36.83 6.63 -38.04
CA ALA A 821 -36.97 7.96 -38.62
C ALA A 821 -35.86 8.83 -38.01
N THR A 822 -34.67 8.86 -38.63
CA THR A 822 -33.84 10.05 -38.56
C THR A 822 -34.73 11.17 -39.08
N ASN A 823 -35.06 12.15 -38.24
CA ASN A 823 -35.90 13.29 -38.59
C ASN A 823 -35.25 14.09 -39.74
N ASN A 824 -35.42 13.64 -40.99
CA ASN A 824 -35.13 14.41 -42.21
C ASN A 824 -36.02 15.66 -42.31
N ALA A 825 -37.06 15.77 -41.46
CA ALA A 825 -37.85 16.98 -41.29
C ALA A 825 -37.05 18.16 -40.67
N ARG A 826 -35.95 17.91 -39.93
CA ARG A 826 -35.10 18.99 -39.39
C ARG A 826 -34.13 19.55 -40.43
N PHE A 827 -33.49 18.71 -41.24
CA PHE A 827 -32.61 19.19 -42.32
C PHE A 827 -33.37 19.97 -43.40
N ALA A 828 -34.63 19.61 -43.69
CA ALA A 828 -35.48 20.36 -44.60
C ALA A 828 -35.89 21.75 -44.05
N ARG A 829 -36.00 21.94 -42.72
CA ARG A 829 -36.27 23.26 -42.12
C ARG A 829 -35.02 24.13 -42.05
N PHE A 830 -33.83 23.58 -41.82
CA PHE A 830 -32.58 24.36 -41.85
C PHE A 830 -32.14 24.75 -43.28
N ALA A 831 -32.45 23.93 -44.29
CA ALA A 831 -32.23 24.29 -45.70
C ALA A 831 -33.15 25.45 -46.17
N ARG A 832 -34.37 25.58 -45.60
CA ARG A 832 -35.26 26.73 -45.90
C ARG A 832 -34.83 28.03 -45.21
N TYR A 833 -34.15 27.98 -44.07
CA TYR A 833 -33.60 29.18 -43.42
C TYR A 833 -32.31 29.69 -44.08
N ALA A 834 -31.55 28.82 -44.75
CA ALA A 834 -30.36 29.22 -45.51
C ALA A 834 -30.69 29.89 -46.86
N LEU A 835 -31.87 29.62 -47.43
CA LEU A 835 -32.33 30.21 -48.70
C LEU A 835 -33.08 31.55 -48.54
N ILE A 836 -33.47 31.94 -47.34
CA ILE A 836 -34.17 33.22 -47.06
C ILE A 836 -33.19 34.32 -46.58
N LYS A 837 -31.89 34.01 -46.48
CA LYS A 837 -30.85 34.99 -46.11
C LYS A 837 -29.97 35.46 -47.27
N ASN A 838 -30.27 35.05 -48.50
CA ASN A 838 -29.62 35.48 -49.75
C ASN A 838 -30.66 35.75 -50.86
N ALA A 839 -31.77 36.41 -50.51
CA ALA A 839 -32.70 37.05 -51.43
C ALA A 839 -32.98 38.47 -50.95
#